data_AF-A0A8H9FWD4-F1
#
_entry.id   AF-A0A8H9FWD4-F1
#
_cell.length_a   1.000
_cell.length_b   1.000
_cell.length_c   1.000
_cell.angle_alpha   90.00
_cell.angle_beta   90.00
_cell.angle_gamma   90.00
#
_symmetry.space_group_name_H-M   'P 1'
#
loop_
_entity.id
_entity.type
_entity.pdbx_description
1 polymer ?
#
loop_
_entity_poly.entity_id
_entity_poly.type
_entity_poly.pdbx_seq_one_letter_code
_entity_poly.pdbx_strand_id
1 'polypeptide(L)'
;MSVERGSEWSIWDLHVHTPASIVQNYGGDQAKVWDKYLQALADLPASIRVLGINDYWFIDGYRRVRAAWLAGNLPNIELILPVVEMRLDILGGAETKLSRQNLHVLFDPTIEPDVIDAQFLAALTSGFDLSKDDYRGSWSGVVTRESLQDLGTKILALAPEEMRDQMASPLQVGFANLVMSRERIDDVLKSSYFKGRTLQALGKAEWSDMRWNQSAALKRDTIERADLLFTAFDDPERWAPSVEALKAQNVLSKLFDCSDAHNWASSTDNARLGNCLNWVNAERSFSGLRHALTEFKERVFVGVQPQHLQNVNRYPDRYIESVSIRPVSTGGGDLKFDYSLPLNSQFVAIVGNKGQGKSALLDCIALAGGSPRRKEFAFLNESRFLAPRNSDEASSYTSTIAWQNGTTSSLNLNTAREPFAGEVRVEYLPQAFVERVCTARPNSEAARDFEAELKKVLFSHIGEEERAGALSFEDLQKKRTAALEVELQSLRAELGQDIATLLDVVQFHRRNPLANLRGAVERQKAAVAQAESALAEARAELAAAQTVGRDDMEVVGRRERADALEAQRAGLLGERATIVASFAAIRGTELEEAALAARVQEVEGELASINTTIESDVYGVLDIDPASSPVLRLIASEDWREVAQRRRTAALERLAASQADIDARLEELQQQLTEVSRELAQIDAARENARQLVRDREAHLTGLIGADGDPQSLRGLEGLLRRRESTPRQIADLRAELMSHSRAIHANLLSTSAQVSELFAPVERFAAENESLSATEIRANVSLDTASRLSMIQDSIDRRRSTALLPTTLDFPVGDVDDWGSLEAQVLRLVDLTVGTPEAPLDPDANFKSGFSAKGFLTDILGMTWVRQRVELLSGDAPLSTLSPGQRGLVLLLFYLLIDRGRSPLLLDQPEENLDNDTVASVVVPALREASKRRQIIAVTHNANLAVVGDADQVVECRYENDSFHVAAGAISQVETAGRAVRVLEGTKPALENRYGKFRGLPAQ
;
A
#
# COMPACT_ATOMS: atom_id res chain seq x y z
N MET A 1 35.62 -40.11 -3.05
CA MET A 1 35.98 -38.85 -2.37
C MET A 1 34.81 -38.47 -1.50
N SER A 2 35.03 -38.11 -0.23
CA SER A 2 33.98 -37.54 0.61
C SER A 2 33.53 -36.21 0.01
N VAL A 3 32.22 -36.01 -0.10
CA VAL A 3 31.66 -34.71 -0.48
C VAL A 3 31.39 -33.97 0.82
N GLU A 4 32.05 -32.83 1.03
CA GLU A 4 32.05 -32.13 2.32
C GLU A 4 31.28 -30.81 2.26
N ARG A 5 30.75 -30.37 3.42
CA ARG A 5 30.00 -29.10 3.57
C ARG A 5 30.88 -27.84 3.54
N GLY A 6 32.19 -28.00 3.41
CA GLY A 6 33.14 -26.89 3.44
C GLY A 6 33.38 -26.36 4.86
N SER A 7 33.47 -25.03 4.99
CA SER A 7 33.68 -24.34 6.27
C SER A 7 32.43 -24.38 7.13
N GLU A 8 32.57 -24.73 8.41
CA GLU A 8 31.42 -24.72 9.32
C GLU A 8 31.82 -24.11 10.68
N TRP A 9 30.83 -23.52 11.34
CA TRP A 9 30.98 -22.98 12.68
C TRP A 9 31.21 -24.09 13.71
N SER A 10 32.31 -23.99 14.45
CA SER A 10 32.60 -24.80 15.64
C SER A 10 33.44 -24.00 16.63
N ILE A 11 33.46 -24.40 17.89
CA ILE A 11 34.31 -23.78 18.91
C ILE A 11 35.73 -24.34 18.80
N TRP A 12 36.70 -23.43 18.75
CA TRP A 12 38.12 -23.70 18.69
C TRP A 12 38.77 -23.16 19.95
N ASP A 13 39.12 -24.06 20.86
CA ASP A 13 39.80 -23.72 22.10
C ASP A 13 41.30 -23.94 21.95
N LEU A 14 42.02 -22.86 21.66
CA LEU A 14 43.43 -22.92 21.26
C LEU A 14 44.41 -22.82 22.43
N HIS A 15 43.92 -22.81 23.69
CA HIS A 15 44.74 -22.63 24.89
C HIS A 15 44.33 -23.58 26.02
N VAL A 16 44.67 -24.86 25.85
CA VAL A 16 44.37 -25.91 26.84
C VAL A 16 45.66 -26.52 27.37
N HIS A 17 45.88 -26.45 28.69
CA HIS A 17 47.02 -27.10 29.35
C HIS A 17 46.71 -28.54 29.73
N THR A 18 47.74 -29.38 29.78
CA THR A 18 47.59 -30.80 30.17
C THR A 18 48.13 -31.11 31.57
N PRO A 19 47.87 -32.31 32.11
CA PRO A 19 48.53 -32.79 33.33
C PRO A 19 50.07 -32.87 33.25
N ALA A 20 50.67 -32.88 32.05
CA ALA A 20 52.12 -32.84 31.86
C ALA A 20 52.71 -31.41 31.82
N SER A 21 51.85 -30.39 31.74
CA SER A 21 52.25 -28.99 31.84
C SER A 21 52.83 -28.68 33.23
N ILE A 22 53.80 -27.77 33.29
CA ILE A 22 54.48 -27.40 34.55
C ILE A 22 53.52 -26.70 35.52
N VAL A 23 52.60 -25.87 34.99
CA VAL A 23 51.56 -25.19 35.77
C VAL A 23 50.23 -25.81 35.38
N GLN A 24 49.59 -26.49 36.34
CA GLN A 24 48.29 -27.13 36.18
C GLN A 24 47.68 -27.48 37.53
N ASN A 25 46.35 -27.64 37.57
CA ASN A 25 45.57 -28.01 38.75
C ASN A 25 44.81 -29.34 38.57
N TYR A 26 45.27 -30.20 37.65
CA TYR A 26 44.72 -31.54 37.38
C TYR A 26 45.22 -32.63 38.36
N GLY A 27 46.34 -32.40 39.05
CA GLY A 27 46.93 -33.36 39.99
C GLY A 27 48.24 -34.01 39.52
N GLY A 28 48.85 -33.46 38.46
CA GLY A 28 50.18 -33.85 37.97
C GLY A 28 50.18 -34.99 36.96
N ASP A 29 51.37 -35.29 36.45
CA ASP A 29 51.59 -36.29 35.38
C ASP A 29 51.53 -37.74 35.91
N GLN A 30 50.32 -38.20 36.24
CA GLN A 30 50.06 -39.56 36.74
C GLN A 30 49.04 -40.27 35.85
N ALA A 31 49.20 -41.59 35.64
CA ALA A 31 48.32 -42.37 34.75
C ALA A 31 46.82 -42.22 35.07
N LYS A 32 46.44 -42.29 36.35
CA LYS A 32 45.03 -42.12 36.79
C LYS A 32 44.47 -40.73 36.49
N VAL A 33 45.31 -39.69 36.52
CA VAL A 33 44.91 -38.32 36.20
C VAL A 33 44.68 -38.20 34.70
N TRP A 34 45.52 -38.85 33.89
CA TRP A 34 45.38 -38.89 32.43
C TRP A 34 44.11 -39.59 31.96
N ASP A 35 43.74 -40.72 32.56
CA ASP A 35 42.48 -41.40 32.22
C ASP A 35 41.28 -40.48 32.45
N LYS A 36 41.25 -39.79 33.61
CA LYS A 36 40.21 -38.80 33.94
C LYS A 36 40.25 -37.58 33.02
N TYR A 37 41.44 -37.11 32.66
CA TYR A 37 41.64 -35.95 31.80
C TYR A 37 41.17 -36.21 30.36
N LEU A 38 41.54 -37.36 29.78
CA LEU A 38 41.09 -37.75 28.45
C LEU A 38 39.58 -37.97 28.41
N GLN A 39 38.98 -38.54 29.47
CA GLN A 39 37.52 -38.63 29.58
C GLN A 39 36.89 -37.23 29.64
N ALA A 40 37.46 -36.30 30.41
CA ALA A 40 36.96 -34.92 30.48
C ALA A 40 37.04 -34.20 29.12
N LEU A 41 38.05 -34.49 28.30
CA LEU A 41 38.13 -33.99 26.92
C LEU A 41 37.07 -34.63 26.01
N ALA A 42 36.82 -35.94 26.16
CA ALA A 42 35.78 -36.66 25.41
C ALA A 42 34.36 -36.16 25.74
N ASP A 43 34.16 -35.73 27.00
CA ASP A 43 32.89 -35.22 27.53
C ASP A 43 32.67 -33.72 27.24
N LEU A 44 33.62 -33.03 26.57
CA LEU A 44 33.43 -31.63 26.18
C LEU A 44 32.21 -31.47 25.25
N PRO A 45 31.51 -30.32 25.31
CA PRO A 45 30.36 -30.06 24.46
C PRO A 45 30.63 -30.33 22.97
N ALA A 46 29.66 -30.90 22.26
CA ALA A 46 29.78 -31.23 20.83
C ALA A 46 29.99 -30.02 19.91
N SER A 47 29.90 -28.78 20.43
CA SER A 47 30.31 -27.57 19.72
C SER A 47 31.82 -27.37 19.71
N ILE A 48 32.56 -27.87 20.71
CA ILE A 48 34.03 -27.81 20.77
C ILE A 48 34.60 -28.93 19.91
N ARG A 49 35.22 -28.56 18.79
CA ARG A 49 35.76 -29.52 17.81
C ARG A 49 37.27 -29.43 17.64
N VAL A 50 37.90 -28.33 18.08
CA VAL A 50 39.32 -28.09 17.89
C VAL A 50 39.98 -27.70 19.20
N LEU A 51 41.12 -28.34 19.51
CA LEU A 51 41.91 -28.08 20.71
C LEU A 51 43.35 -27.70 20.37
N GLY A 52 43.86 -26.63 20.97
CA GLY A 52 45.28 -26.26 20.98
C GLY A 52 45.93 -26.64 22.30
N ILE A 53 46.80 -27.66 22.28
CA ILE A 53 47.45 -28.16 23.49
C ILE A 53 48.68 -27.31 23.79
N ASN A 54 48.62 -26.49 24.84
CA ASN A 54 49.63 -25.50 25.23
C ASN A 54 50.45 -25.99 26.42
N ASP A 55 51.38 -26.91 26.22
CA ASP A 55 52.28 -27.26 27.31
C ASP A 55 53.42 -26.22 27.40
N TYR A 56 53.79 -25.85 28.62
CA TYR A 56 54.91 -24.93 28.86
C TYR A 56 56.23 -25.55 28.41
N TRP A 57 56.91 -24.93 27.44
CA TRP A 57 58.22 -25.31 26.88
C TRP A 57 58.35 -26.72 26.28
N PHE A 58 57.32 -27.57 26.39
CA PHE A 58 57.36 -28.99 26.03
C PHE A 58 56.09 -29.36 25.26
N ILE A 59 56.04 -30.57 24.69
CA ILE A 59 54.87 -31.10 23.97
C ILE A 59 54.46 -32.51 24.42
N ASP A 60 54.89 -32.92 25.62
CA ASP A 60 54.63 -34.25 26.19
C ASP A 60 53.13 -34.55 26.28
N GLY A 61 52.34 -33.56 26.71
CA GLY A 61 50.89 -33.70 26.82
C GLY A 61 50.22 -33.76 25.46
N TYR A 62 50.66 -32.94 24.49
CA TYR A 62 50.22 -33.05 23.10
C TYR A 62 50.43 -34.46 22.55
N ARG A 63 51.59 -35.09 22.80
CA ARG A 63 51.85 -36.48 22.36
C ARG A 63 50.82 -37.46 22.92
N ARG A 64 50.49 -37.35 24.21
CA ARG A 64 49.51 -38.25 24.86
C ARG A 64 48.09 -37.99 24.36
N VAL A 65 47.68 -36.74 24.24
CA VAL A 65 46.36 -36.36 23.71
C VAL A 65 46.23 -36.79 22.25
N ARG A 66 47.24 -36.55 21.41
CA ARG A 66 47.28 -37.00 20.01
C ARG A 66 47.17 -38.52 19.90
N ALA A 67 47.89 -39.28 20.74
CA ALA A 67 47.81 -40.73 20.74
C ALA A 67 46.39 -41.24 21.07
N ALA A 68 45.73 -40.63 22.06
CA ALA A 68 44.34 -40.95 22.40
C ALA A 68 43.36 -40.57 21.27
N TRP A 69 43.58 -39.42 20.62
CA TRP A 69 42.78 -38.98 19.48
C TRP A 69 42.90 -39.91 18.27
N LEU A 70 44.12 -40.28 17.89
CA LEU A 70 44.37 -41.25 16.81
C LEU A 70 43.82 -42.65 17.11
N ALA A 71 43.68 -43.00 18.39
CA ALA A 71 43.04 -44.23 18.83
C ALA A 71 41.50 -44.17 18.83
N GLY A 72 40.90 -42.99 18.56
CA GLY A 72 39.45 -42.80 18.52
C GLY A 72 38.80 -42.51 19.88
N ASN A 73 39.59 -42.22 20.93
CA ASN A 73 39.07 -41.99 22.28
C ASN A 73 38.45 -40.59 22.48
N LEU A 74 38.59 -39.70 21.50
CA LEU A 74 38.08 -38.32 21.54
C LEU A 74 37.16 -38.07 20.33
N PRO A 75 35.97 -38.72 20.26
CA PRO A 75 35.11 -38.71 19.07
C PRO A 75 34.44 -37.36 18.79
N ASN A 76 34.43 -36.46 19.77
CA ASN A 76 33.94 -35.09 19.65
C ASN A 76 34.98 -34.13 19.04
N ILE A 77 36.27 -34.49 19.01
CA ILE A 77 37.35 -33.62 18.54
C ILE A 77 37.80 -34.00 17.13
N GLU A 78 37.89 -33.03 16.24
CA GLU A 78 38.23 -33.19 14.82
C GLU A 78 39.63 -32.64 14.48
N LEU A 79 40.21 -31.80 15.34
CA LEU A 79 41.57 -31.29 15.16
C LEU A 79 42.26 -31.05 16.51
N ILE A 80 43.51 -31.48 16.62
CA ILE A 80 44.37 -31.19 17.77
C ILE A 80 45.66 -30.52 17.27
N LEU A 81 45.93 -29.32 17.76
CA LEU A 81 47.10 -28.53 17.38
C LEU A 81 48.19 -28.61 18.46
N PRO A 82 49.45 -28.90 18.08
CA PRO A 82 50.59 -28.70 18.97
C PRO A 82 50.82 -27.22 19.20
N VAL A 83 50.85 -26.79 20.46
CA VAL A 83 51.18 -25.41 20.83
C VAL A 83 52.24 -25.41 21.92
N VAL A 84 53.30 -24.62 21.72
CA VAL A 84 54.36 -24.44 22.72
C VAL A 84 54.23 -23.06 23.32
N GLU A 85 53.99 -22.99 24.63
CA GLU A 85 53.93 -21.73 25.37
C GLU A 85 55.29 -21.41 26.01
N MET A 86 55.78 -20.20 25.79
CA MET A 86 57.10 -19.74 26.21
C MET A 86 57.05 -18.34 26.80
N ARG A 87 57.95 -18.06 27.74
CA ARG A 87 58.12 -16.72 28.33
C ARG A 87 59.16 -15.92 27.55
N LEU A 88 58.77 -14.72 27.14
CA LEU A 88 59.70 -13.76 26.54
C LEU A 88 60.50 -13.02 27.62
N ASP A 89 61.63 -12.47 27.22
CA ASP A 89 62.47 -11.55 28.01
C ASP A 89 61.87 -10.12 28.10
N ILE A 90 60.58 -9.97 27.78
CA ILE A 90 59.83 -8.72 27.78
C ILE A 90 58.97 -8.66 29.07
N LEU A 91 59.14 -7.57 29.83
CA LEU A 91 58.39 -7.29 31.07
C LEU A 91 57.27 -6.27 30.82
N GLY A 92 56.09 -6.53 31.36
CA GLY A 92 54.95 -5.60 31.48
C GLY A 92 54.53 -5.42 32.95
N GLY A 93 53.77 -4.37 33.25
CA GLY A 93 53.15 -4.19 34.57
C GLY A 93 53.51 -2.89 35.31
N ALA A 94 52.91 -2.69 36.48
CA ALA A 94 53.24 -1.61 37.41
C ALA A 94 54.36 -2.04 38.37
N GLU A 95 55.02 -1.10 39.05
CA GLU A 95 56.12 -1.37 40.01
C GLU A 95 55.76 -2.41 41.08
N THR A 96 54.47 -2.60 41.37
CA THR A 96 53.95 -3.54 42.37
C THR A 96 53.57 -4.92 41.82
N LYS A 97 53.45 -5.10 40.50
CA LYS A 97 53.11 -6.38 39.86
C LYS A 97 53.67 -6.41 38.42
N LEU A 98 54.86 -6.98 38.25
CA LEU A 98 55.49 -7.21 36.95
C LEU A 98 55.12 -8.60 36.43
N SER A 99 54.68 -8.69 35.18
CA SER A 99 54.40 -9.93 34.45
C SER A 99 55.33 -10.03 33.23
N ARG A 100 55.67 -11.25 32.84
CA ARG A 100 56.42 -11.49 31.58
C ARG A 100 55.43 -11.82 30.48
N GLN A 101 55.71 -11.36 29.26
CA GLN A 101 54.89 -11.68 28.10
C GLN A 101 55.03 -13.16 27.74
N ASN A 102 53.90 -13.86 27.61
CA ASN A 102 53.85 -15.21 27.06
C ASN A 102 53.64 -15.17 25.54
N LEU A 103 54.35 -16.07 24.85
CA LEU A 103 54.24 -16.34 23.42
C LEU A 103 53.85 -17.80 23.22
N HIS A 104 52.83 -18.00 22.39
CA HIS A 104 52.34 -19.31 22.01
C HIS A 104 52.69 -19.55 20.55
N VAL A 105 53.38 -20.65 20.25
CA VAL A 105 53.69 -21.03 18.87
C VAL A 105 52.85 -22.25 18.51
N LEU A 106 51.88 -22.05 17.62
CA LEU A 106 51.02 -23.09 17.09
C LEU A 106 51.70 -23.71 15.88
N PHE A 107 51.77 -25.03 15.83
CA PHE A 107 52.37 -25.78 14.74
C PHE A 107 51.30 -26.46 13.90
N ASP A 108 51.56 -26.58 12.60
CA ASP A 108 50.78 -27.43 11.71
C ASP A 108 50.83 -28.88 12.22
N PRO A 109 49.70 -29.55 12.48
CA PRO A 109 49.65 -30.88 13.08
C PRO A 109 50.18 -31.98 12.15
N THR A 110 50.44 -31.65 10.87
CA THR A 110 51.16 -32.52 9.94
C THR A 110 52.68 -32.54 10.20
N ILE A 111 53.19 -31.71 11.13
CA ILE A 111 54.56 -31.81 11.65
C ILE A 111 54.57 -32.87 12.75
N GLU A 112 55.43 -33.89 12.60
CA GLU A 112 55.58 -34.89 13.65
C GLU A 112 56.18 -34.29 14.93
N PRO A 113 55.70 -34.68 16.13
CA PRO A 113 56.20 -34.18 17.40
C PRO A 113 57.73 -34.23 17.54
N ASP A 114 58.37 -35.30 17.05
CA ASP A 114 59.83 -35.46 17.12
C ASP A 114 60.59 -34.37 16.34
N VAL A 115 59.98 -33.84 15.26
CA VAL A 115 60.55 -32.73 14.49
C VAL A 115 60.47 -31.43 15.29
N ILE A 116 59.38 -31.20 16.01
CA ILE A 116 59.24 -30.03 16.89
C ILE A 116 60.30 -30.09 18.00
N ASP A 117 60.49 -31.24 18.65
CA ASP A 117 61.52 -31.38 19.67
C ASP A 117 62.93 -31.16 19.10
N ALA A 118 63.27 -31.81 18.00
CA ALA A 118 64.62 -31.81 17.45
C ALA A 118 64.99 -30.51 16.72
N GLN A 119 64.04 -29.84 16.06
CA GLN A 119 64.31 -28.67 15.23
C GLN A 119 63.88 -27.36 15.89
N PHE A 120 62.89 -27.39 16.78
CA PHE A 120 62.44 -26.20 17.49
C PHE A 120 63.02 -26.15 18.91
N LEU A 121 62.59 -27.05 19.81
CA LEU A 121 62.97 -26.99 21.22
C LEU A 121 64.49 -27.15 21.44
N ALA A 122 65.12 -28.09 20.72
CA ALA A 122 66.57 -28.30 20.84
C ALA A 122 67.41 -27.13 20.30
N ALA A 123 66.85 -26.31 19.40
CA ALA A 123 67.52 -25.13 18.85
C ALA A 123 67.42 -23.90 19.78
N LEU A 124 66.48 -23.93 20.73
CA LEU A 124 66.30 -22.88 21.73
C LEU A 124 67.29 -23.11 22.89
N THR A 125 68.29 -22.24 22.98
CA THR A 125 69.21 -22.18 24.14
C THR A 125 69.11 -20.82 24.81
N SER A 126 69.21 -20.83 26.14
CA SER A 126 69.24 -19.61 26.96
C SER A 126 70.44 -19.66 27.88
N GLY A 127 70.90 -18.50 28.35
CA GLY A 127 72.06 -18.39 29.22
C GLY A 127 71.95 -17.24 30.19
N PHE A 128 72.46 -17.43 31.41
CA PHE A 128 72.44 -16.48 32.51
C PHE A 128 73.80 -16.46 33.22
N ASP A 129 74.35 -15.26 33.46
CA ASP A 129 75.51 -15.08 34.33
C ASP A 129 75.04 -14.74 35.75
N LEU A 130 75.00 -15.73 36.63
CA LEU A 130 74.46 -15.58 37.99
C LEU A 130 75.50 -15.13 39.03
N SER A 131 76.80 -15.10 38.69
CA SER A 131 77.87 -14.61 39.57
C SER A 131 79.01 -13.94 38.79
N LYS A 132 79.63 -12.89 39.35
CA LYS A 132 80.72 -12.14 38.72
C LYS A 132 82.10 -12.81 38.77
N ASP A 133 82.33 -13.74 39.71
CA ASP A 133 83.69 -14.17 40.08
C ASP A 133 83.96 -15.68 39.94
N ASP A 134 83.02 -16.50 39.44
CA ASP A 134 83.22 -17.95 39.30
C ASP A 134 82.55 -18.53 38.04
N TYR A 135 83.27 -19.39 37.30
CA TYR A 135 82.74 -20.17 36.15
C TYR A 135 81.57 -21.08 36.58
N ARG A 136 81.39 -21.30 37.89
CA ARG A 136 80.27 -22.07 38.48
C ARG A 136 78.94 -21.32 38.46
N GLY A 137 78.95 -19.99 38.33
CA GLY A 137 77.76 -19.14 38.33
C GLY A 137 77.18 -18.84 36.96
N SER A 138 77.86 -19.14 35.85
CA SER A 138 77.23 -19.08 34.54
C SER A 138 76.40 -20.34 34.28
N TRP A 139 75.24 -20.16 33.66
CA TRP A 139 74.36 -21.22 33.19
C TRP A 139 74.07 -21.01 31.72
N SER A 140 74.15 -22.06 30.92
CA SER A 140 73.72 -22.06 29.53
C SER A 140 73.30 -23.47 29.16
N GLY A 141 72.16 -23.60 28.48
CA GLY A 141 71.63 -24.92 28.16
C GLY A 141 70.54 -24.89 27.11
N VAL A 142 70.33 -26.04 26.50
CA VAL A 142 69.11 -26.37 25.75
C VAL A 142 67.97 -26.52 26.75
N VAL A 143 66.76 -26.13 26.36
CA VAL A 143 65.58 -26.24 27.23
C VAL A 143 65.17 -27.72 27.39
N THR A 144 65.39 -28.28 28.58
CA THR A 144 65.01 -29.64 28.99
C THR A 144 64.51 -29.59 30.43
N ARG A 145 63.77 -30.61 30.90
CA ARG A 145 63.30 -30.63 32.30
C ARG A 145 64.47 -30.66 33.28
N GLU A 146 65.54 -31.37 32.94
CA GLU A 146 66.77 -31.47 33.70
C GLU A 146 67.51 -30.13 33.75
N SER A 147 67.64 -29.43 32.61
CA SER A 147 68.32 -28.14 32.56
C SER A 147 67.52 -27.04 33.27
N LEU A 148 66.19 -27.09 33.24
CA LEU A 148 65.32 -26.21 34.06
C LEU A 148 65.54 -26.45 35.55
N GLN A 149 65.60 -27.71 36.01
CA GLN A 149 65.90 -28.04 37.40
C GLN A 149 67.31 -27.59 37.81
N ASP A 150 68.31 -27.75 36.94
CA ASP A 150 69.67 -27.26 37.18
C ASP A 150 69.72 -25.74 37.33
N LEU A 151 69.06 -25.00 36.43
CA LEU A 151 68.93 -23.54 36.52
C LEU A 151 68.31 -23.12 37.87
N GLY A 152 67.17 -23.74 38.24
CA GLY A 152 66.51 -23.41 39.49
C GLY A 152 67.33 -23.78 40.73
N THR A 153 68.07 -24.89 40.69
CA THR A 153 68.98 -25.29 41.79
C THR A 153 70.09 -24.26 41.97
N LYS A 154 70.68 -23.78 40.87
CA LYS A 154 71.70 -22.72 40.91
C LYS A 154 71.13 -21.40 41.44
N ILE A 155 69.92 -21.01 41.03
CA ILE A 155 69.25 -19.81 41.54
C ILE A 155 68.99 -19.94 43.05
N LEU A 156 68.45 -21.07 43.50
CA LEU A 156 68.18 -21.32 44.93
C LEU A 156 69.47 -21.30 45.77
N ALA A 157 70.56 -21.86 45.25
CA ALA A 157 71.86 -21.84 45.93
C ALA A 157 72.42 -20.42 46.11
N LEU A 158 72.12 -19.51 45.16
CA LEU A 158 72.57 -18.12 45.18
C LEU A 158 71.57 -17.16 45.85
N ALA A 159 70.33 -17.61 46.11
CA ALA A 159 69.32 -16.79 46.76
C ALA A 159 69.68 -16.51 48.24
N PRO A 160 69.28 -15.34 48.78
CA PRO A 160 69.44 -15.02 50.21
C PRO A 160 68.77 -16.07 51.10
N GLU A 161 69.40 -16.44 52.22
CA GLU A 161 68.91 -17.52 53.11
C GLU A 161 67.45 -17.30 53.56
N GLU A 162 67.07 -16.06 53.86
CA GLU A 162 65.72 -15.67 54.28
C GLU A 162 64.64 -15.91 53.21
N MET A 163 65.03 -15.98 51.93
CA MET A 163 64.11 -16.20 50.81
C MET A 163 64.06 -17.66 50.35
N ARG A 164 65.06 -18.49 50.69
CA ARG A 164 65.15 -19.88 50.20
C ARG A 164 63.95 -20.73 50.61
N ASP A 165 63.50 -20.59 51.86
CA ASP A 165 62.35 -21.35 52.38
C ASP A 165 61.01 -20.88 51.81
N GLN A 166 60.97 -19.72 51.16
CA GLN A 166 59.77 -19.14 50.53
C GLN A 166 59.70 -19.45 49.02
N MET A 167 60.76 -20.01 48.44
CA MET A 167 60.84 -20.29 47.01
C MET A 167 60.30 -21.68 46.68
N ALA A 168 59.76 -21.82 45.46
CA ALA A 168 59.19 -23.07 44.98
C ALA A 168 60.27 -24.13 44.70
N SER A 169 59.85 -25.33 44.26
CA SER A 169 60.78 -26.40 43.84
C SER A 169 61.77 -25.93 42.77
N PRO A 170 62.97 -26.55 42.65
CA PRO A 170 63.95 -26.19 41.63
C PRO A 170 63.38 -26.13 40.21
N LEU A 171 62.50 -27.06 39.84
CA LEU A 171 61.83 -27.03 38.52
C LEU A 171 60.97 -25.77 38.33
N GLN A 172 60.18 -25.39 39.34
CA GLN A 172 59.32 -24.21 39.30
C GLN A 172 60.14 -22.92 39.29
N VAL A 173 61.23 -22.86 40.06
CA VAL A 173 62.14 -21.70 40.06
C VAL A 173 62.84 -21.55 38.72
N GLY A 174 63.35 -22.65 38.15
CA GLY A 174 63.96 -22.64 36.82
C GLY A 174 62.97 -22.22 35.73
N PHE A 175 61.78 -22.83 35.71
CA PHE A 175 60.69 -22.44 34.82
C PHE A 175 60.31 -20.96 34.96
N ALA A 176 60.19 -20.46 36.19
CA ALA A 176 59.78 -19.08 36.45
C ALA A 176 60.76 -18.07 35.86
N ASN A 177 62.06 -18.43 35.85
CA ASN A 177 63.15 -17.55 35.44
C ASN A 177 63.59 -17.73 33.98
N LEU A 178 63.36 -18.90 33.37
CA LEU A 178 63.68 -19.11 31.96
C LEU A 178 62.92 -18.13 31.07
N VAL A 179 63.67 -17.43 30.21
CA VAL A 179 63.16 -16.53 29.17
C VAL A 179 63.87 -16.80 27.86
N MET A 180 63.20 -16.45 26.77
CA MET A 180 63.73 -16.53 25.42
C MET A 180 63.51 -15.20 24.70
N SER A 181 64.52 -14.74 23.96
CA SER A 181 64.35 -13.57 23.10
C SER A 181 63.46 -13.89 21.90
N ARG A 182 62.65 -12.91 21.50
CA ARG A 182 61.73 -13.08 20.36
C ARG A 182 62.48 -13.34 19.05
N GLU A 183 63.61 -12.66 18.83
CA GLU A 183 64.44 -12.81 17.63
C GLU A 183 64.88 -14.26 17.43
N ARG A 184 65.28 -14.92 18.52
CA ARG A 184 65.78 -16.30 18.45
C ARG A 184 64.67 -17.26 18.05
N ILE A 185 63.46 -17.09 18.59
CA ILE A 185 62.30 -17.90 18.22
C ILE A 185 61.98 -17.68 16.74
N ASP A 186 61.89 -16.41 16.31
CA ASP A 186 61.60 -16.07 14.91
C ASP A 186 62.66 -16.64 13.96
N ASP A 187 63.95 -16.65 14.33
CA ASP A 187 65.02 -17.20 13.52
C ASP A 187 64.93 -18.73 13.34
N VAL A 188 64.56 -19.46 14.39
CA VAL A 188 64.33 -20.91 14.30
C VAL A 188 63.11 -21.20 13.41
N LEU A 189 62.05 -20.40 13.53
CA LEU A 189 60.82 -20.54 12.73
C LEU A 189 61.00 -20.21 11.24
N LYS A 190 62.04 -19.48 10.86
CA LYS A 190 62.41 -19.24 9.44
C LYS A 190 62.97 -20.48 8.73
N SER A 191 63.33 -21.53 9.47
CA SER A 191 63.86 -22.76 8.90
C SER A 191 62.88 -23.42 7.92
N SER A 192 63.39 -24.24 6.99
CA SER A 192 62.57 -24.95 6.00
C SER A 192 61.55 -25.92 6.61
N TYR A 193 61.73 -26.31 7.88
CA TYR A 193 60.80 -27.19 8.59
C TYR A 193 59.51 -26.46 9.00
N PHE A 194 59.60 -25.18 9.34
CA PHE A 194 58.51 -24.40 9.94
C PHE A 194 57.96 -23.29 9.05
N LYS A 195 58.69 -22.88 8.00
CA LYS A 195 58.27 -21.80 7.10
C LYS A 195 56.87 -22.05 6.52
N GLY A 196 55.91 -21.19 6.89
CA GLY A 196 54.52 -21.26 6.45
C GLY A 196 53.65 -22.30 7.19
N ARG A 197 54.20 -22.97 8.20
CA ARG A 197 53.57 -24.07 8.96
C ARG A 197 53.45 -23.77 10.45
N THR A 198 53.60 -22.52 10.84
CA THR A 198 53.45 -22.05 12.23
C THR A 198 52.65 -20.75 12.28
N LEU A 199 51.99 -20.51 13.41
CA LEU A 199 51.34 -19.26 13.78
C LEU A 199 51.78 -18.86 15.19
N GLN A 200 51.89 -17.57 15.46
CA GLN A 200 52.33 -17.03 16.74
C GLN A 200 51.19 -16.26 17.42
N ALA A 201 50.81 -16.63 18.64
CA ALA A 201 49.82 -15.93 19.45
C ALA A 201 50.44 -15.27 20.70
N LEU A 202 49.90 -14.12 21.12
CA LEU A 202 50.32 -13.42 22.33
C LEU A 202 49.18 -13.26 23.32
N GLY A 203 49.47 -13.40 24.61
CA GLY A 203 48.55 -13.04 25.68
C GLY A 203 48.24 -11.54 25.70
N LYS A 204 46.96 -11.18 25.55
CA LYS A 204 46.48 -9.79 25.49
C LYS A 204 46.60 -9.08 26.85
N ALA A 205 46.43 -9.80 27.95
CA ALA A 205 46.49 -9.24 29.30
C ALA A 205 47.91 -8.72 29.61
N GLU A 206 48.92 -9.56 29.40
CA GLU A 206 50.32 -9.22 29.62
C GLU A 206 50.79 -8.09 28.69
N TRP A 207 50.32 -8.07 27.44
CA TRP A 207 50.65 -6.99 26.52
C TRP A 207 50.02 -5.65 26.94
N SER A 208 48.79 -5.70 27.47
CA SER A 208 48.08 -4.51 27.95
C SER A 208 48.81 -3.83 29.11
N ASP A 209 49.47 -4.61 29.96
CA ASP A 209 50.27 -4.15 31.10
C ASP A 209 51.54 -3.37 30.69
N MET A 210 52.00 -3.50 29.44
CA MET A 210 53.12 -2.70 28.93
C MET A 210 52.73 -1.22 28.77
N ARG A 211 53.61 -0.27 29.12
CA ARG A 211 53.28 1.17 29.04
C ARG A 211 53.81 1.83 27.77
N TRP A 212 52.94 2.57 27.08
CA TRP A 212 53.32 3.37 25.89
C TRP A 212 54.41 4.42 26.16
N ASN A 213 54.45 4.99 27.37
CA ASN A 213 55.41 6.03 27.74
C ASN A 213 56.82 5.52 28.07
N GLN A 214 57.02 4.21 28.25
CA GLN A 214 58.34 3.63 28.53
C GLN A 214 59.04 3.18 27.25
N SER A 215 58.36 2.40 26.40
CA SER A 215 58.88 1.99 25.09
C SER A 215 57.74 1.70 24.12
N ALA A 216 57.23 2.75 23.47
CA ALA A 216 56.17 2.64 22.46
C ALA A 216 56.59 1.72 21.29
N ALA A 217 57.85 1.78 20.88
CA ALA A 217 58.38 0.96 19.79
C ALA A 217 58.35 -0.53 20.16
N LEU A 218 58.82 -0.91 21.34
CA LEU A 218 58.80 -2.30 21.80
C LEU A 218 57.37 -2.82 21.99
N LYS A 219 56.49 -2.03 22.62
CA LYS A 219 55.08 -2.42 22.82
C LYS A 219 54.39 -2.68 21.48
N ARG A 220 54.60 -1.83 20.47
CA ARG A 220 54.04 -2.02 19.13
C ARG A 220 54.68 -3.19 18.40
N ASP A 221 56.01 -3.29 18.37
CA ASP A 221 56.71 -4.37 17.67
C ASP A 221 56.33 -5.76 18.21
N THR A 222 56.16 -5.88 19.54
CA THR A 222 55.76 -7.14 20.19
C THR A 222 54.44 -7.65 19.63
N ILE A 223 53.39 -6.81 19.61
CA ILE A 223 52.05 -7.20 19.17
C ILE A 223 51.95 -7.39 17.64
N GLU A 224 52.62 -6.56 16.85
CA GLU A 224 52.55 -6.60 15.38
C GLU A 224 53.25 -7.83 14.77
N ARG A 225 54.16 -8.47 15.50
CA ARG A 225 54.80 -9.72 15.06
C ARG A 225 53.95 -10.97 15.31
N ALA A 226 52.85 -10.86 16.06
CA ALA A 226 51.94 -11.99 16.28
C ALA A 226 50.92 -12.09 15.13
N ASP A 227 50.42 -13.31 14.91
CA ASP A 227 49.34 -13.57 13.95
C ASP A 227 47.95 -13.37 14.59
N LEU A 228 47.85 -13.59 15.90
CA LEU A 228 46.63 -13.48 16.71
C LEU A 228 46.93 -13.22 18.19
N LEU A 229 45.89 -12.91 18.96
CA LEU A 229 45.97 -12.67 20.40
C LEU A 229 45.09 -13.66 21.17
N PHE A 230 45.53 -14.08 22.33
CA PHE A 230 44.76 -14.89 23.28
C PHE A 230 44.31 -14.07 24.48
N THR A 231 43.14 -14.42 24.98
CA THR A 231 42.58 -13.93 26.23
C THR A 231 41.59 -14.96 26.75
N ALA A 232 41.36 -14.97 28.06
CA ALA A 232 40.33 -15.80 28.69
C ALA A 232 39.32 -14.87 29.36
N PHE A 233 38.14 -14.71 28.75
CA PHE A 233 37.11 -13.84 29.32
C PHE A 233 36.27 -14.56 30.38
N ASP A 234 36.01 -13.85 31.47
CA ASP A 234 34.98 -14.19 32.47
C ASP A 234 33.58 -13.87 31.95
N ASP A 235 33.47 -12.83 31.13
CA ASP A 235 32.25 -12.32 30.54
C ASP A 235 32.47 -12.00 29.04
N PRO A 236 31.77 -12.68 28.12
CA PRO A 236 31.88 -12.45 26.67
C PRO A 236 31.58 -11.01 26.24
N GLU A 237 30.78 -10.25 27.01
CA GLU A 237 30.46 -8.86 26.69
C GLU A 237 31.71 -7.96 26.68
N ARG A 238 32.81 -8.39 27.32
CA ARG A 238 34.09 -7.67 27.33
C ARG A 238 34.92 -7.84 26.07
N TRP A 239 34.56 -8.78 25.18
CA TRP A 239 35.32 -9.02 23.96
C TRP A 239 35.24 -7.83 22.99
N ALA A 240 34.04 -7.35 22.66
CA ALA A 240 33.86 -6.26 21.70
C ALA A 240 34.55 -4.95 22.14
N PRO A 241 34.40 -4.47 23.39
CA PRO A 241 35.16 -3.32 23.90
C PRO A 241 36.68 -3.52 23.85
N SER A 242 37.16 -4.75 24.10
CA SER A 242 38.60 -5.05 24.02
C SER A 242 39.14 -4.97 22.59
N VAL A 243 38.39 -5.46 21.61
CA VAL A 243 38.74 -5.37 20.19
C VAL A 243 38.74 -3.92 19.72
N GLU A 244 37.73 -3.12 20.09
CA GLU A 244 37.67 -1.70 19.76
C GLU A 244 38.82 -0.91 20.41
N ALA A 245 39.22 -1.25 21.64
CA ALA A 245 40.39 -0.65 22.28
C ALA A 245 41.72 -0.97 21.56
N LEU A 246 41.86 -2.16 20.96
CA LEU A 246 43.02 -2.52 20.15
C LEU A 246 43.03 -1.77 18.81
N LYS A 247 41.86 -1.67 18.14
CA LYS A 247 41.71 -0.88 16.90
C LYS A 247 42.00 0.60 17.13
N ALA A 248 41.49 1.18 18.22
CA ALA A 248 41.75 2.57 18.60
C ALA A 248 43.24 2.85 18.85
N GLN A 249 44.00 1.84 19.29
CA GLN A 249 45.46 1.91 19.43
C GLN A 249 46.22 1.64 18.13
N ASN A 250 45.53 1.32 17.04
CA ASN A 250 46.10 1.00 15.73
C ASN A 250 47.14 -0.13 15.79
N VAL A 251 46.76 -1.23 16.45
CA VAL A 251 47.54 -2.48 16.59
C VAL A 251 46.72 -3.71 16.18
N LEU A 252 47.37 -4.87 16.07
CA LEU A 252 46.70 -6.17 15.87
C LEU A 252 45.47 -6.33 16.79
N SER A 253 44.32 -6.61 16.19
CA SER A 253 43.02 -6.72 16.88
C SER A 253 42.35 -8.09 16.71
N LYS A 254 43.09 -9.09 16.20
CA LYS A 254 42.63 -10.47 16.01
C LYS A 254 42.62 -11.23 17.35
N LEU A 255 41.60 -10.98 18.16
CA LEU A 255 41.49 -11.49 19.53
C LEU A 255 40.63 -12.76 19.62
N PHE A 256 41.25 -13.87 20.00
CA PHE A 256 40.59 -15.14 20.28
C PHE A 256 40.32 -15.27 21.79
N ASP A 257 39.11 -15.71 22.13
CA ASP A 257 38.78 -16.16 23.48
C ASP A 257 39.19 -17.63 23.63
N CYS A 258 39.99 -17.97 24.63
CA CYS A 258 40.46 -19.32 24.88
C CYS A 258 40.28 -19.65 26.36
N SER A 259 40.22 -20.93 26.71
CA SER A 259 39.92 -21.31 28.08
C SER A 259 41.06 -21.09 29.06
N ASP A 260 42.31 -20.99 28.59
CA ASP A 260 43.53 -20.99 29.43
C ASP A 260 43.46 -22.13 30.47
N ALA A 261 43.01 -23.31 30.03
CA ALA A 261 42.48 -24.32 30.93
C ALA A 261 43.58 -25.01 31.74
N HIS A 262 43.72 -24.61 33.01
CA HIS A 262 44.52 -25.29 34.03
C HIS A 262 43.69 -26.16 34.98
N ASN A 263 42.37 -25.99 34.98
CA ASN A 263 41.46 -26.59 35.94
C ASN A 263 40.45 -27.54 35.29
N TRP A 264 39.92 -28.48 36.08
CA TRP A 264 38.82 -29.35 35.69
C TRP A 264 37.56 -28.56 35.28
N ALA A 265 36.76 -29.09 34.35
CA ALA A 265 35.51 -28.48 33.90
C ALA A 265 34.52 -28.17 35.04
N SER A 266 34.61 -28.86 36.18
CA SER A 266 33.80 -28.63 37.37
C SER A 266 34.26 -27.45 38.24
N SER A 267 35.38 -26.80 37.91
CA SER A 267 35.92 -25.67 38.69
C SER A 267 35.05 -24.41 38.55
N THR A 268 35.04 -23.56 39.57
CA THR A 268 34.44 -22.21 39.49
C THR A 268 35.39 -21.19 38.85
N ASP A 269 36.67 -21.53 38.69
CA ASP A 269 37.67 -20.71 38.01
C ASP A 269 37.37 -20.64 36.50
N ASN A 270 37.65 -19.49 35.86
CA ASN A 270 37.47 -19.31 34.42
C ASN A 270 38.49 -20.11 33.60
N ALA A 271 39.67 -20.35 34.16
CA ALA A 271 40.76 -21.13 33.57
C ALA A 271 40.45 -22.65 33.62
N ARG A 272 39.31 -23.09 33.08
CA ARG A 272 38.80 -24.47 33.18
C ARG A 272 38.46 -25.06 31.82
N LEU A 273 38.57 -26.38 31.71
CA LEU A 273 38.21 -27.12 30.49
C LEU A 273 36.78 -26.79 30.03
N GLY A 274 36.65 -26.49 28.74
CA GLY A 274 35.38 -26.20 28.08
C GLY A 274 34.85 -24.77 28.24
N ASN A 275 35.55 -23.90 28.98
CA ASN A 275 35.19 -22.50 29.15
C ASN A 275 35.78 -21.64 28.03
N CYS A 276 35.34 -21.88 26.79
CA CYS A 276 35.78 -21.16 25.60
C CYS A 276 34.55 -20.86 24.73
N LEU A 277 34.42 -19.61 24.27
CA LEU A 277 33.29 -19.16 23.45
C LEU A 277 33.74 -18.64 22.08
N ASN A 278 34.89 -19.11 21.60
CA ASN A 278 35.47 -18.73 20.32
C ASN A 278 35.02 -19.65 19.19
N TRP A 279 33.99 -19.20 18.47
CA TRP A 279 33.47 -19.85 17.28
C TRP A 279 34.28 -19.45 16.06
N VAL A 280 34.71 -20.45 15.29
CA VAL A 280 35.45 -20.27 14.04
C VAL A 280 34.70 -21.00 12.92
N ASN A 281 34.43 -20.29 11.82
CA ASN A 281 33.85 -20.80 10.59
C ASN A 281 34.94 -21.17 9.60
N ALA A 282 35.46 -22.38 9.71
CA ALA A 282 36.50 -22.88 8.84
C ALA A 282 36.45 -24.40 8.75
N GLU A 283 37.14 -24.94 7.75
CA GLU A 283 37.56 -26.33 7.79
C GLU A 283 38.40 -26.58 9.06
N ARG A 284 38.22 -27.74 9.72
CA ARG A 284 38.96 -28.13 10.93
C ARG A 284 40.38 -28.57 10.57
N SER A 285 41.17 -27.64 10.05
CA SER A 285 42.54 -27.84 9.60
C SER A 285 43.39 -26.62 9.95
N PHE A 286 44.72 -26.77 9.91
CA PHE A 286 45.63 -25.63 10.10
C PHE A 286 45.50 -24.60 8.98
N SER A 287 45.24 -25.02 7.74
CA SER A 287 44.94 -24.09 6.63
C SER A 287 43.61 -23.36 6.85
N GLY A 288 42.61 -24.04 7.43
CA GLY A 288 41.35 -23.42 7.86
C GLY A 288 41.56 -22.33 8.91
N LEU A 289 42.43 -22.55 9.91
CA LEU A 289 42.80 -21.50 10.88
C LEU A 289 43.41 -20.26 10.18
N ARG A 290 44.35 -20.49 9.26
CA ARG A 290 44.98 -19.41 8.50
C ARG A 290 43.95 -18.64 7.67
N HIS A 291 43.02 -19.34 7.05
CA HIS A 291 41.92 -18.73 6.29
C HIS A 291 41.01 -17.89 7.20
N ALA A 292 40.62 -18.42 8.36
CA ALA A 292 39.87 -17.67 9.35
C ALA A 292 40.61 -16.42 9.84
N LEU A 293 41.93 -16.47 10.01
CA LEU A 293 42.73 -15.29 10.37
C LEU A 293 42.84 -14.27 9.24
N THR A 294 42.77 -14.69 7.98
CA THR A 294 42.71 -13.79 6.82
C THR A 294 41.36 -13.07 6.75
N GLU A 295 40.25 -13.80 6.92
CA GLU A 295 38.88 -13.27 6.87
C GLU A 295 38.27 -13.15 8.29
N PHE A 296 39.06 -12.63 9.25
CA PHE A 296 38.77 -12.67 10.70
C PHE A 296 37.37 -12.16 11.07
N LYS A 297 36.96 -11.02 10.49
CA LYS A 297 35.67 -10.38 10.81
C LYS A 297 34.48 -11.26 10.48
N GLU A 298 34.55 -12.04 9.40
CA GLU A 298 33.43 -12.84 8.91
C GLU A 298 33.48 -14.28 9.41
N ARG A 299 34.67 -14.78 9.78
CA ARG A 299 34.88 -16.19 10.17
C ARG A 299 35.13 -16.43 11.65
N VAL A 300 35.31 -15.39 12.48
CA VAL A 300 35.52 -15.53 13.92
C VAL A 300 34.42 -14.79 14.68
N PHE A 301 33.79 -15.47 15.62
CA PHE A 301 32.77 -14.93 16.50
C PHE A 301 33.04 -15.35 17.94
N VAL A 302 33.06 -14.40 18.87
CA VAL A 302 33.18 -14.69 20.31
C VAL A 302 31.87 -14.39 21.00
N GLY A 303 31.29 -15.39 21.64
CA GLY A 303 30.01 -15.29 22.35
C GLY A 303 29.27 -16.63 22.42
N VAL A 304 28.05 -16.60 22.94
CA VAL A 304 27.26 -17.84 23.17
C VAL A 304 27.05 -18.62 21.87
N GLN A 305 26.61 -17.96 20.80
CA GLN A 305 26.38 -18.59 19.51
C GLN A 305 26.35 -17.56 18.37
N PRO A 306 26.98 -17.81 17.20
CA PRO A 306 26.89 -16.94 16.03
C PRO A 306 25.45 -16.76 15.55
N GLN A 307 25.11 -15.54 15.08
CA GLN A 307 23.76 -15.20 14.62
C GLN A 307 23.23 -16.15 13.53
N HIS A 308 24.11 -16.59 12.62
CA HIS A 308 23.76 -17.55 11.58
C HIS A 308 23.23 -18.87 12.15
N LEU A 309 23.94 -19.47 13.12
CA LEU A 309 23.51 -20.72 13.76
C LEU A 309 22.19 -20.52 14.53
N GLN A 310 22.00 -19.37 15.17
CA GLN A 310 20.71 -19.05 15.81
C GLN A 310 19.56 -19.04 14.79
N ASN A 311 19.80 -18.50 13.59
CA ASN A 311 18.80 -18.48 12.51
C ASN A 311 18.49 -19.89 11.99
N VAL A 312 19.51 -20.72 11.77
CA VAL A 312 19.32 -22.13 11.35
C VAL A 312 18.50 -22.90 12.38
N ASN A 313 18.81 -22.74 13.67
CA ASN A 313 18.08 -23.41 14.75
C ASN A 313 16.63 -22.92 14.89
N ARG A 314 16.38 -21.63 14.64
CA ARG A 314 15.05 -21.02 14.74
C ARG A 314 14.17 -21.34 13.53
N TYR A 315 14.75 -21.49 12.34
CA TYR A 315 14.04 -21.70 11.08
C TYR A 315 14.60 -22.88 10.27
N PRO A 316 14.66 -24.11 10.84
CA PRO A 316 15.34 -25.24 10.21
C PRO A 316 14.65 -25.76 8.93
N ASP A 317 13.39 -25.37 8.67
CA ASP A 317 12.66 -25.61 7.43
C ASP A 317 13.07 -24.69 6.26
N ARG A 318 13.95 -23.70 6.51
CA ARG A 318 14.41 -22.69 5.53
C ARG A 318 15.84 -22.89 5.07
N TYR A 319 16.52 -23.94 5.51
CA TYR A 319 17.89 -24.26 5.14
C TYR A 319 17.97 -25.67 4.59
N ILE A 320 18.52 -25.82 3.39
CA ILE A 320 18.77 -27.11 2.76
C ILE A 320 19.97 -27.74 3.44
N GLU A 321 19.79 -28.95 3.94
CA GLU A 321 20.83 -29.76 4.54
C GLU A 321 21.62 -30.52 3.45
N SER A 322 20.90 -31.13 2.51
CA SER A 322 21.51 -31.86 1.41
C SER A 322 20.58 -31.98 0.20
N VAL A 323 21.18 -32.20 -0.96
CA VAL A 323 20.48 -32.54 -2.20
C VAL A 323 20.98 -33.88 -2.72
N SER A 324 20.08 -34.72 -3.22
CA SER A 324 20.43 -35.97 -3.88
C SER A 324 19.64 -36.14 -5.17
N ILE A 325 20.31 -36.61 -6.22
CA ILE A 325 19.70 -36.95 -7.49
C ILE A 325 20.02 -38.42 -7.72
N ARG A 326 18.97 -39.24 -7.74
CA ARG A 326 19.09 -40.71 -7.79
C ARG A 326 18.15 -41.31 -8.83
N PRO A 327 18.50 -42.47 -9.40
CA PRO A 327 17.59 -43.20 -10.27
C PRO A 327 16.38 -43.73 -9.48
N VAL A 328 15.21 -43.79 -10.13
CA VAL A 328 13.96 -44.35 -9.59
C VAL A 328 14.07 -45.87 -9.44
N SER A 329 14.84 -46.53 -10.30
CA SER A 329 15.13 -47.97 -10.22
C SER A 329 16.62 -48.24 -10.46
N THR A 330 17.24 -49.07 -9.62
CA THR A 330 18.68 -49.40 -9.65
C THR A 330 19.08 -50.43 -10.71
N GLY A 331 18.40 -50.45 -11.87
CA GLY A 331 18.74 -51.35 -12.98
C GLY A 331 20.16 -51.08 -13.51
N GLY A 332 20.99 -52.14 -13.61
CA GLY A 332 22.43 -52.06 -13.89
C GLY A 332 22.81 -51.60 -15.30
N GLY A 333 22.61 -50.31 -15.59
CA GLY A 333 23.21 -49.57 -16.71
C GLY A 333 24.08 -48.41 -16.20
N ASP A 334 24.75 -47.71 -17.12
CA ASP A 334 25.52 -46.50 -16.79
C ASP A 334 24.55 -45.39 -16.32
N LEU A 335 24.63 -45.04 -15.03
CA LEU A 335 23.78 -44.04 -14.40
C LEU A 335 24.34 -42.64 -14.68
N LYS A 336 23.51 -41.77 -15.25
CA LYS A 336 23.86 -40.38 -15.55
C LYS A 336 23.92 -39.51 -14.31
N PHE A 337 23.03 -39.77 -13.35
CA PHE A 337 22.97 -39.10 -12.07
C PHE A 337 22.83 -40.12 -10.93
N ASP A 338 23.84 -40.22 -10.08
CA ASP A 338 23.75 -40.92 -8.80
C ASP A 338 24.70 -40.27 -7.79
N TYR A 339 24.22 -39.23 -7.12
CA TYR A 339 25.02 -38.52 -6.13
C TYR A 339 24.18 -37.92 -5.01
N SER A 340 24.87 -37.65 -3.90
CA SER A 340 24.35 -36.95 -2.73
C SER A 340 25.35 -35.87 -2.34
N LEU A 341 24.88 -34.63 -2.27
CA LEU A 341 25.67 -33.45 -1.97
C LEU A 341 25.14 -32.82 -0.68
N PRO A 342 25.88 -32.92 0.45
CA PRO A 342 25.57 -32.10 1.61
C PRO A 342 25.87 -30.63 1.29
N LEU A 343 25.01 -29.72 1.77
CA LEU A 343 25.09 -28.31 1.46
C LEU A 343 25.35 -27.48 2.72
N ASN A 344 26.24 -26.50 2.59
CA ASN A 344 26.46 -25.52 3.65
C ASN A 344 25.23 -24.62 3.81
N SER A 345 24.88 -24.30 5.05
CA SER A 345 23.75 -23.41 5.38
C SER A 345 23.97 -21.93 5.02
N GLN A 346 25.18 -21.50 4.68
CA GLN A 346 25.54 -20.13 4.32
C GLN A 346 25.72 -20.00 2.79
N PHE A 347 26.91 -19.59 2.32
CA PHE A 347 27.17 -19.34 0.91
C PHE A 347 27.84 -20.54 0.21
N VAL A 348 27.16 -21.11 -0.77
CA VAL A 348 27.63 -22.19 -1.63
C VAL A 348 27.87 -21.65 -3.05
N ALA A 349 29.11 -21.76 -3.53
CA ALA A 349 29.47 -21.42 -4.90
C ALA A 349 29.60 -22.68 -5.75
N ILE A 350 28.77 -22.81 -6.79
CA ILE A 350 28.84 -23.88 -7.78
C ILE A 350 29.67 -23.40 -8.98
N VAL A 351 30.77 -24.09 -9.23
CA VAL A 351 31.76 -23.78 -10.27
C VAL A 351 31.92 -24.95 -11.24
N GLY A 352 32.47 -24.67 -12.42
CA GLY A 352 32.71 -25.66 -13.45
C GLY A 352 32.83 -25.02 -14.83
N ASN A 353 33.47 -25.70 -15.77
CA ASN A 353 33.61 -25.21 -17.14
C ASN A 353 32.25 -25.11 -17.85
N LYS A 354 32.22 -24.44 -19.02
CA LYS A 354 31.00 -24.34 -19.83
C LYS A 354 30.49 -25.74 -20.21
N GLY A 355 29.20 -25.97 -20.05
CA GLY A 355 28.55 -27.27 -20.37
C GLY A 355 28.71 -28.37 -19.33
N GLN A 356 29.33 -28.12 -18.17
CA GLN A 356 29.57 -29.13 -17.12
C GLN A 356 28.37 -29.32 -16.15
N GLY A 357 27.18 -28.85 -16.51
CA GLY A 357 25.93 -29.07 -15.77
C GLY A 357 25.76 -28.28 -14.45
N LYS A 358 26.38 -27.11 -14.31
CA LYS A 358 26.19 -26.20 -13.18
C LYS A 358 24.71 -25.79 -12.97
N SER A 359 24.10 -25.21 -14.00
CA SER A 359 22.68 -24.82 -13.97
C SER A 359 21.74 -26.03 -13.89
N ALA A 360 22.19 -27.23 -14.32
CA ALA A 360 21.43 -28.46 -14.15
C ALA A 360 21.25 -28.83 -12.67
N LEU A 361 22.30 -28.65 -11.86
CA LEU A 361 22.21 -28.83 -10.41
C LEU A 361 21.25 -27.82 -9.77
N LEU A 362 21.34 -26.53 -10.13
CA LEU A 362 20.39 -25.51 -9.65
C LEU A 362 18.95 -25.83 -10.05
N ASP A 363 18.68 -26.22 -11.30
CA ASP A 363 17.34 -26.59 -11.75
C ASP A 363 16.78 -27.78 -10.96
N CYS A 364 17.61 -28.77 -10.61
CA CYS A 364 17.19 -29.91 -9.79
C CYS A 364 16.84 -29.49 -8.36
N ILE A 365 17.61 -28.57 -7.77
CA ILE A 365 17.30 -27.99 -6.45
C ILE A 365 16.03 -27.14 -6.54
N ALA A 366 15.91 -26.28 -7.55
CA ALA A 366 14.76 -25.42 -7.77
C ALA A 366 13.47 -26.23 -7.97
N LEU A 367 13.55 -27.33 -8.71
CA LEU A 367 12.43 -28.24 -8.93
C LEU A 367 11.92 -28.81 -7.60
N ALA A 368 12.79 -29.51 -6.86
CA ALA A 368 12.44 -30.13 -5.58
C ALA A 368 12.08 -29.10 -4.50
N GLY A 369 12.61 -27.88 -4.60
CA GLY A 369 12.27 -26.74 -3.74
C GLY A 369 10.95 -26.05 -4.07
N GLY A 370 10.27 -26.48 -5.13
CA GLY A 370 8.96 -25.95 -5.52
C GLY A 370 9.02 -24.60 -6.25
N SER A 371 10.14 -24.25 -6.89
CA SER A 371 10.27 -22.98 -7.61
C SER A 371 9.17 -22.82 -8.69
N PRO A 372 8.51 -21.65 -8.76
CA PRO A 372 7.49 -21.39 -9.78
C PRO A 372 8.08 -21.11 -11.17
N ARG A 373 9.40 -20.88 -11.27
CA ARG A 373 10.10 -20.44 -12.50
C ARG A 373 10.52 -21.59 -13.43
N ARG A 374 9.75 -22.68 -13.47
CA ARG A 374 10.09 -23.91 -14.22
C ARG A 374 10.28 -23.69 -15.73
N LYS A 375 9.55 -22.71 -16.31
CA LYS A 375 9.66 -22.36 -17.73
C LYS A 375 11.00 -21.70 -18.10
N GLU A 376 11.74 -21.22 -17.10
CA GLU A 376 12.98 -20.46 -17.25
C GLU A 376 14.21 -21.31 -16.89
N PHE A 377 14.02 -22.61 -16.63
CA PHE A 377 15.08 -23.58 -16.34
C PHE A 377 16.03 -23.76 -17.53
N ALA A 378 17.34 -23.74 -17.26
CA ALA A 378 18.38 -23.81 -18.29
C ALA A 378 18.58 -25.23 -18.86
N PHE A 379 18.37 -26.25 -18.04
CA PHE A 379 18.58 -27.67 -18.34
C PHE A 379 17.27 -28.46 -18.38
N LEU A 380 16.42 -28.31 -17.37
CA LEU A 380 15.13 -29.02 -17.26
C LEU A 380 14.04 -28.32 -18.10
N ASN A 381 14.25 -28.26 -19.43
CA ASN A 381 13.32 -27.69 -20.40
C ASN A 381 13.17 -28.57 -21.66
N GLU A 382 12.12 -28.30 -22.45
CA GLU A 382 11.72 -29.09 -23.62
C GLU A 382 12.70 -29.05 -24.79
N SER A 383 13.63 -28.10 -24.80
CA SER A 383 14.70 -28.04 -25.81
C SER A 383 15.94 -28.86 -25.42
N ARG A 384 16.02 -29.29 -24.15
CA ARG A 384 17.19 -29.94 -23.54
C ARG A 384 16.81 -31.29 -22.93
N PHE A 385 16.88 -31.42 -21.60
CA PHE A 385 16.73 -32.71 -20.92
C PHE A 385 15.30 -33.24 -20.98
N LEU A 386 14.31 -32.36 -21.13
CA LEU A 386 12.90 -32.72 -21.33
C LEU A 386 12.52 -32.76 -22.82
N ALA A 387 13.48 -32.84 -23.74
CA ALA A 387 13.14 -33.08 -25.15
C ALA A 387 12.38 -34.42 -25.28
N PRO A 388 11.43 -34.57 -26.23
CA PRO A 388 10.66 -35.80 -26.39
C PRO A 388 11.51 -37.07 -26.51
N ARG A 389 12.69 -36.97 -27.14
CA ARG A 389 13.68 -38.05 -27.26
C ARG A 389 14.29 -38.53 -25.93
N ASN A 390 14.21 -37.72 -24.88
CA ASN A 390 14.79 -37.98 -23.56
C ASN A 390 13.71 -38.15 -22.48
N SER A 391 12.43 -38.29 -22.85
CA SER A 391 11.32 -38.34 -21.89
C SER A 391 11.44 -39.51 -20.92
N ASP A 392 11.84 -40.69 -21.43
CA ASP A 392 12.05 -41.89 -20.61
C ASP A 392 13.21 -41.68 -19.62
N GLU A 393 14.30 -41.05 -20.08
CA GLU A 393 15.47 -40.71 -19.27
C GLU A 393 15.12 -39.71 -18.16
N ALA A 394 14.39 -38.63 -18.46
CA ALA A 394 13.95 -37.66 -17.45
C ALA A 394 13.04 -38.28 -16.39
N SER A 395 12.20 -39.25 -16.77
CA SER A 395 11.33 -39.98 -15.84
C SER A 395 12.07 -40.96 -14.93
N SER A 396 13.32 -41.30 -15.28
CA SER A 396 14.12 -42.27 -14.54
C SER A 396 14.85 -41.70 -13.32
N TYR A 397 14.82 -40.38 -13.08
CA TYR A 397 15.56 -39.74 -11.99
C TYR A 397 14.65 -38.89 -11.08
N THR A 398 15.01 -38.83 -9.81
CA THR A 398 14.33 -38.04 -8.79
C THR A 398 15.32 -37.13 -8.09
N SER A 399 14.96 -35.85 -7.95
CA SER A 399 15.67 -34.88 -7.12
C SER A 399 15.02 -34.84 -5.74
N THR A 400 15.83 -35.00 -4.70
CA THR A 400 15.40 -34.98 -3.30
C THR A 400 16.23 -33.97 -2.50
N ILE A 401 15.55 -33.05 -1.83
CA ILE A 401 16.12 -32.09 -0.89
C ILE A 401 15.77 -32.54 0.53
N ALA A 402 16.77 -32.63 1.39
CA ALA A 402 16.58 -32.74 2.84
C ALA A 402 16.77 -31.36 3.50
N TRP A 403 15.89 -31.02 4.41
CA TRP A 403 15.91 -29.77 5.19
C TRP A 403 16.50 -30.01 6.58
N GLN A 404 17.04 -28.98 7.23
CA GLN A 404 17.65 -29.11 8.56
C GLN A 404 16.66 -29.57 9.65
N ASN A 405 15.35 -29.46 9.41
CA ASN A 405 14.32 -29.99 10.31
C ASN A 405 14.06 -31.51 10.14
N GLY A 406 14.80 -32.18 9.27
CA GLY A 406 14.65 -33.60 8.95
C GLY A 406 13.56 -33.93 7.93
N THR A 407 12.79 -32.94 7.45
CA THR A 407 11.81 -33.16 6.37
C THR A 407 12.49 -33.24 5.01
N THR A 408 11.86 -33.92 4.06
CA THR A 408 12.38 -34.07 2.69
C THR A 408 11.34 -33.66 1.65
N SER A 409 11.77 -33.03 0.56
CA SER A 409 10.97 -32.80 -0.64
C SER A 409 11.57 -33.59 -1.80
N SER A 410 10.77 -34.40 -2.48
CA SER A 410 11.23 -35.29 -3.53
C SER A 410 10.32 -35.18 -4.76
N LEU A 411 10.91 -34.86 -5.91
CA LEU A 411 10.20 -34.73 -7.19
C LEU A 411 10.97 -35.40 -8.32
N ASN A 412 10.23 -36.09 -9.18
CA ASN A 412 10.76 -36.68 -10.40
C ASN A 412 11.13 -35.59 -11.41
N LEU A 413 12.26 -35.71 -12.11
CA LEU A 413 12.75 -34.65 -13.01
C LEU A 413 11.78 -34.35 -14.16
N ASN A 414 10.98 -35.32 -14.61
CA ASN A 414 9.99 -35.10 -15.68
C ASN A 414 8.81 -34.20 -15.25
N THR A 415 8.57 -34.03 -13.95
CA THR A 415 7.50 -33.13 -13.43
C THR A 415 7.77 -31.65 -13.67
N ALA A 416 8.98 -31.28 -14.09
CA ALA A 416 9.34 -29.91 -14.44
C ALA A 416 8.47 -29.32 -15.58
N ARG A 417 7.78 -30.16 -16.37
CA ARG A 417 6.80 -29.74 -17.40
C ARG A 417 5.52 -29.15 -16.81
N GLU A 418 5.19 -29.51 -15.58
CA GLU A 418 3.91 -29.18 -14.95
C GLU A 418 4.07 -27.96 -14.02
N PRO A 419 3.07 -27.06 -13.96
CA PRO A 419 3.02 -26.02 -12.93
C PRO A 419 3.07 -26.63 -11.53
N PHE A 420 3.84 -26.01 -10.62
CA PHE A 420 3.88 -26.46 -9.24
C PHE A 420 2.65 -25.97 -8.48
N ALA A 421 1.97 -26.87 -7.78
CA ALA A 421 0.76 -26.57 -6.99
C ALA A 421 1.00 -26.59 -5.46
N GLY A 422 2.25 -26.75 -5.01
CA GLY A 422 2.61 -26.84 -3.59
C GLY A 422 3.19 -25.55 -2.99
N GLU A 423 3.71 -25.64 -1.77
CA GLU A 423 4.39 -24.54 -1.08
C GLU A 423 5.78 -24.27 -1.71
N VAL A 424 6.02 -23.04 -2.15
CA VAL A 424 7.33 -22.60 -2.65
C VAL A 424 8.28 -22.42 -1.47
N ARG A 425 9.34 -23.24 -1.41
CA ARG A 425 10.34 -23.17 -0.33
C ARG A 425 11.70 -22.68 -0.77
N VAL A 426 11.94 -22.58 -2.07
CA VAL A 426 13.20 -22.11 -2.65
C VAL A 426 12.90 -20.99 -3.65
N GLU A 427 13.63 -19.89 -3.52
CA GLU A 427 13.61 -18.81 -4.48
C GLU A 427 14.72 -19.01 -5.50
N TYR A 428 14.38 -18.84 -6.77
CA TYR A 428 15.33 -19.03 -7.86
C TYR A 428 15.31 -17.83 -8.78
N LEU A 429 16.50 -17.35 -9.13
CA LEU A 429 16.75 -16.35 -10.15
C LEU A 429 17.53 -17.00 -11.31
N PRO A 430 16.82 -17.61 -12.29
CA PRO A 430 17.45 -18.21 -13.47
C PRO A 430 18.09 -17.16 -14.37
N GLN A 431 19.19 -17.50 -15.05
CA GLN A 431 19.87 -16.61 -16.00
C GLN A 431 18.91 -16.08 -17.07
N ALA A 432 18.13 -16.97 -17.70
CA ALA A 432 17.19 -16.61 -18.76
C ALA A 432 16.10 -15.62 -18.30
N PHE A 433 15.71 -15.67 -17.03
CA PHE A 433 14.78 -14.71 -16.45
C PHE A 433 15.44 -13.34 -16.32
N VAL A 434 16.63 -13.27 -15.71
CA VAL A 434 17.38 -12.01 -15.55
C VAL A 434 17.62 -11.34 -16.89
N GLU A 435 18.11 -12.09 -17.88
CA GLU A 435 18.33 -11.56 -19.22
C GLU A 435 17.04 -11.00 -19.85
N ARG A 436 15.92 -11.72 -19.74
CA ARG A 436 14.63 -11.28 -20.31
C ARG A 436 14.16 -9.96 -19.70
N VAL A 437 14.19 -9.82 -18.38
CA VAL A 437 13.68 -8.62 -17.69
C VAL A 437 14.66 -7.45 -17.78
N CYS A 438 15.97 -7.71 -17.81
CA CYS A 438 16.99 -6.66 -17.85
C CYS A 438 17.26 -6.15 -19.27
N THR A 439 17.07 -6.95 -20.33
CA THR A 439 17.27 -6.52 -21.74
C THR A 439 16.01 -5.94 -22.39
N ALA A 440 14.89 -5.91 -21.68
CA ALA A 440 13.60 -5.43 -22.19
C ALA A 440 13.67 -3.97 -22.67
N ARG A 441 13.11 -3.70 -23.86
CA ARG A 441 12.97 -2.32 -24.38
C ARG A 441 11.99 -1.52 -23.50
N PRO A 442 12.20 -0.20 -23.34
CA PRO A 442 11.24 0.67 -22.65
C PRO A 442 9.83 0.48 -23.23
N ASN A 443 8.81 0.45 -22.38
CA ASN A 443 7.39 0.24 -22.73
C ASN A 443 7.02 -1.14 -23.31
N SER A 444 7.92 -2.13 -23.29
CA SER A 444 7.57 -3.52 -23.63
C SER A 444 6.93 -4.27 -22.45
N GLU A 445 6.23 -5.36 -22.73
CA GLU A 445 5.66 -6.25 -21.69
C GLU A 445 6.73 -6.72 -20.70
N ALA A 446 7.91 -7.09 -21.19
CA ALA A 446 9.04 -7.49 -20.35
C ALA A 446 9.61 -6.37 -19.46
N ALA A 447 9.42 -5.09 -19.80
CA ALA A 447 9.82 -3.98 -18.93
C ALA A 447 8.83 -3.81 -17.76
N ARG A 448 7.55 -4.13 -17.97
CA ARG A 448 6.56 -4.17 -16.88
C ARG A 448 6.82 -5.34 -15.94
N ASP A 449 7.31 -6.47 -16.45
CA ASP A 449 7.71 -7.62 -15.63
C ASP A 449 8.85 -7.25 -14.66
N PHE A 450 9.81 -6.43 -15.09
CA PHE A 450 10.90 -5.95 -14.23
C PHE A 450 10.37 -5.14 -13.04
N GLU A 451 9.51 -4.14 -13.30
CA GLU A 451 8.91 -3.33 -12.24
C GLU A 451 7.99 -4.14 -11.33
N ALA A 452 7.20 -5.07 -11.89
CA ALA A 452 6.34 -5.95 -11.12
C ALA A 452 7.16 -6.85 -10.19
N GLU A 453 8.32 -7.35 -10.63
CA GLU A 453 9.22 -8.13 -9.80
C GLU A 453 9.82 -7.28 -8.68
N LEU A 454 10.25 -6.05 -8.96
CA LEU A 454 10.74 -5.14 -7.92
C LEU A 454 9.66 -4.82 -6.87
N LYS A 455 8.42 -4.57 -7.29
CA LYS A 455 7.29 -4.34 -6.37
C LYS A 455 6.98 -5.57 -5.52
N LYS A 456 7.11 -6.77 -6.08
CA LYS A 456 6.95 -8.03 -5.35
C LYS A 456 8.03 -8.20 -4.28
N VAL A 457 9.28 -7.94 -4.61
CA VAL A 457 10.41 -7.99 -3.64
C VAL A 457 10.29 -6.88 -2.59
N LEU A 458 9.88 -5.68 -3.00
CA LEU A 458 9.61 -4.58 -2.08
C LEU A 458 8.52 -4.95 -1.06
N PHE A 459 7.44 -5.57 -1.52
CA PHE A 459 6.36 -6.04 -0.65
C PHE A 459 6.85 -7.07 0.37
N SER A 460 7.81 -7.93 0.01
CA SER A 460 8.39 -8.91 0.94
C SER A 460 9.22 -8.25 2.07
N HIS A 461 9.69 -7.03 1.90
CA HIS A 461 10.43 -6.28 2.93
C HIS A 461 9.52 -5.66 4.00
N ILE A 462 8.31 -5.25 3.62
CA ILE A 462 7.35 -4.61 4.54
C ILE A 462 6.92 -5.65 5.59
N GLY A 463 7.02 -5.33 6.88
CA GLY A 463 6.71 -6.26 7.97
C GLY A 463 5.23 -6.70 7.96
N GLU A 464 4.92 -7.89 8.49
CA GLU A 464 3.53 -8.40 8.50
C GLU A 464 2.53 -7.45 9.17
N GLU A 465 2.96 -6.79 10.26
CA GLU A 465 2.16 -5.76 10.94
C GLU A 465 1.86 -4.57 10.02
N GLU A 466 2.87 -4.07 9.32
CA GLU A 466 2.75 -2.96 8.38
C GLU A 466 1.98 -3.32 7.10
N ARG A 467 1.96 -4.60 6.71
CA ARG A 467 1.17 -5.08 5.57
C ARG A 467 -0.34 -5.04 5.85
N ALA A 468 -0.78 -5.00 7.11
CA ALA A 468 -2.20 -4.96 7.48
C ALA A 468 -3.06 -6.01 6.73
N GLY A 469 -2.51 -7.22 6.58
CA GLY A 469 -3.14 -8.34 5.85
C GLY A 469 -3.30 -8.11 4.35
N ALA A 470 -2.58 -7.17 3.73
CA ALA A 470 -2.50 -7.04 2.28
C ALA A 470 -1.80 -8.26 1.66
N LEU A 471 -2.18 -8.60 0.42
CA LEU A 471 -1.60 -9.73 -0.32
C LEU A 471 -0.58 -9.30 -1.39
N SER A 472 -0.55 -8.02 -1.74
CA SER A 472 0.39 -7.44 -2.71
C SER A 472 0.70 -5.99 -2.37
N PHE A 473 1.74 -5.44 -3.00
CA PHE A 473 2.07 -4.03 -2.88
C PHE A 473 0.91 -3.12 -3.30
N GLU A 474 0.19 -3.49 -4.36
CA GLU A 474 -0.96 -2.74 -4.89
C GLU A 474 -2.16 -2.77 -3.93
N ASP A 475 -2.42 -3.91 -3.30
CA ASP A 475 -3.45 -4.05 -2.27
C ASP A 475 -3.09 -3.24 -1.00
N LEU A 476 -1.82 -3.23 -0.60
CA LEU A 476 -1.34 -2.40 0.49
C LEU A 476 -1.46 -0.91 0.19
N GLN A 477 -1.06 -0.49 -1.01
CA GLN A 477 -1.21 0.88 -1.48
C GLN A 477 -2.67 1.31 -1.35
N LYS A 478 -3.60 0.52 -1.92
CA LYS A 478 -5.04 0.78 -1.87
C LYS A 478 -5.58 0.86 -0.44
N LYS A 479 -5.14 -0.03 0.46
CA LYS A 479 -5.57 0.00 1.86
C LYS A 479 -5.09 1.24 2.60
N ARG A 480 -3.85 1.69 2.37
CA ARG A 480 -3.32 2.92 2.99
C ARG A 480 -4.02 4.16 2.46
N THR A 481 -4.28 4.22 1.15
CA THR A 481 -4.92 5.39 0.51
C THR A 481 -6.45 5.41 0.62
N ALA A 482 -7.08 4.35 1.14
CA ALA A 482 -8.54 4.21 1.17
C ALA A 482 -9.27 5.37 1.86
N ALA A 483 -8.75 5.88 2.98
CA ALA A 483 -9.37 7.00 3.69
C ALA A 483 -9.32 8.29 2.86
N LEU A 484 -8.18 8.56 2.22
CA LEU A 484 -8.00 9.71 1.33
C LEU A 484 -8.84 9.57 0.06
N GLU A 485 -9.01 8.35 -0.48
CA GLU A 485 -9.89 8.09 -1.63
C GLU A 485 -11.36 8.39 -1.31
N VAL A 486 -11.83 8.04 -0.10
CA VAL A 486 -13.19 8.37 0.35
C VAL A 486 -13.37 9.88 0.49
N GLU A 487 -12.40 10.57 1.09
CA GLU A 487 -12.40 12.03 1.20
C GLU A 487 -12.39 12.70 -0.20
N LEU A 488 -11.56 12.21 -1.12
CA LEU A 488 -11.48 12.69 -2.50
C LEU A 488 -12.82 12.54 -3.23
N GLN A 489 -13.54 11.43 -3.00
CA GLN A 489 -14.88 11.23 -3.56
C GLN A 489 -15.91 12.20 -2.97
N SER A 490 -15.85 12.48 -1.66
CA SER A 490 -16.71 13.49 -1.01
C SER A 490 -16.47 14.88 -1.57
N LEU A 491 -15.20 15.32 -1.62
CA LEU A 491 -14.81 16.63 -2.15
C LEU A 491 -15.27 16.81 -3.60
N ARG A 492 -15.14 15.77 -4.44
CA ARG A 492 -15.62 15.79 -5.82
C ARG A 492 -17.15 15.86 -5.92
N ALA A 493 -17.88 15.22 -5.01
CA ALA A 493 -19.34 15.27 -4.96
C ALA A 493 -19.84 16.66 -4.56
N GLU A 494 -19.25 17.25 -3.51
CA GLU A 494 -19.54 18.62 -3.05
C GLU A 494 -19.24 19.65 -4.15
N LEU A 495 -18.05 19.57 -4.76
CA LEU A 495 -17.69 20.38 -5.93
C LEU A 495 -18.71 20.25 -7.06
N GLY A 496 -19.18 19.05 -7.36
CA GLY A 496 -20.21 18.81 -8.39
C GLY A 496 -21.55 19.47 -8.08
N GLN A 497 -21.91 19.60 -6.80
CA GLN A 497 -23.11 20.30 -6.34
C GLN A 497 -22.95 21.83 -6.45
N ASP A 498 -21.79 22.37 -6.10
CA ASP A 498 -21.49 23.80 -6.23
C ASP A 498 -21.44 24.24 -7.68
N ILE A 499 -20.87 23.42 -8.57
CA ILE A 499 -20.86 23.66 -10.01
C ILE A 499 -22.31 23.74 -10.54
N ALA A 500 -23.18 22.83 -10.12
CA ALA A 500 -24.59 22.87 -10.53
C ALA A 500 -25.28 24.17 -10.05
N THR A 501 -25.03 24.56 -8.79
CA THR A 501 -25.57 25.78 -8.21
C THR A 501 -25.07 27.03 -8.94
N LEU A 502 -23.77 27.10 -9.25
CA LEU A 502 -23.17 28.18 -10.03
C LEU A 502 -23.83 28.31 -11.40
N LEU A 503 -23.99 27.20 -12.12
CA LEU A 503 -24.60 27.20 -13.45
C LEU A 503 -26.06 27.68 -13.40
N ASP A 504 -26.83 27.29 -12.39
CA ASP A 504 -28.20 27.76 -12.19
C ASP A 504 -28.25 29.27 -11.91
N VAL A 505 -27.36 29.79 -11.07
CA VAL A 505 -27.26 31.23 -10.76
C VAL A 505 -26.82 32.02 -12.00
N VAL A 506 -25.86 31.50 -12.78
CA VAL A 506 -25.39 32.09 -14.05
C VAL A 506 -26.52 32.13 -15.08
N GLN A 507 -27.27 31.05 -15.25
CA GLN A 507 -28.44 31.02 -16.14
C GLN A 507 -29.52 32.00 -15.67
N PHE A 508 -29.79 32.08 -14.36
CA PHE A 508 -30.73 33.05 -13.79
C PHE A 508 -30.29 34.50 -14.07
N HIS A 509 -29.00 34.81 -13.90
CA HIS A 509 -28.43 36.12 -14.17
C HIS A 509 -28.61 36.53 -15.64
N ARG A 510 -28.40 35.60 -16.58
CA ARG A 510 -28.57 35.83 -18.03
C ARG A 510 -30.02 36.01 -18.45
N ARG A 511 -30.94 35.20 -17.91
CA ARG A 511 -32.38 35.29 -18.24
C ARG A 511 -33.04 36.55 -17.70
N ASN A 512 -32.42 37.22 -16.73
CA ASN A 512 -32.97 38.39 -16.05
C ASN A 512 -32.05 39.63 -16.15
N PRO A 513 -31.90 40.28 -17.31
CA PRO A 513 -31.10 41.50 -17.41
C PRO A 513 -31.63 42.63 -16.52
N LEU A 514 -30.74 43.30 -15.78
CA LEU A 514 -31.10 44.39 -14.86
C LEU A 514 -31.88 45.52 -15.55
N ALA A 515 -31.51 45.88 -16.78
CA ALA A 515 -32.23 46.92 -17.54
C ALA A 515 -33.70 46.53 -17.80
N ASN A 516 -33.96 45.27 -18.14
CA ASN A 516 -35.30 44.77 -18.42
C ASN A 516 -36.15 44.71 -17.14
N LEU A 517 -35.58 44.22 -16.03
CA LEU A 517 -36.26 44.16 -14.74
C LEU A 517 -36.55 45.56 -14.18
N ARG A 518 -35.58 46.48 -14.22
CA ARG A 518 -35.79 47.88 -13.81
C ARG A 518 -36.87 48.54 -14.66
N GLY A 519 -36.83 48.37 -15.98
CA GLY A 519 -37.88 48.86 -16.88
C GLY A 519 -39.26 48.23 -16.61
N ALA A 520 -39.32 46.95 -16.24
CA ALA A 520 -40.56 46.29 -15.84
C ALA A 520 -41.11 46.83 -14.50
N VAL A 521 -40.25 47.00 -13.48
CA VAL A 521 -40.61 47.60 -12.19
C VAL A 521 -41.12 49.02 -12.38
N GLU A 522 -40.44 49.86 -13.16
CA GLU A 522 -40.87 51.24 -13.39
C GLU A 522 -42.21 51.32 -14.15
N ARG A 523 -42.42 50.47 -15.16
CA ARG A 523 -43.72 50.38 -15.84
C ARG A 523 -44.83 49.94 -14.89
N GLN A 524 -44.55 48.98 -14.01
CA GLN A 524 -45.53 48.48 -13.04
C GLN A 524 -45.82 49.53 -11.94
N LYS A 525 -44.80 50.28 -11.48
CA LYS A 525 -44.98 51.43 -10.57
C LYS A 525 -45.84 52.52 -11.20
N ALA A 526 -45.61 52.84 -12.48
CA ALA A 526 -46.45 53.79 -13.20
C ALA A 526 -47.90 53.30 -13.34
N ALA A 527 -48.10 52.00 -13.61
CA ALA A 527 -49.44 51.40 -13.67
C ALA A 527 -50.15 51.41 -12.30
N VAL A 528 -49.43 51.16 -11.21
CA VAL A 528 -49.94 51.29 -9.83
C VAL A 528 -50.32 52.74 -9.54
N ALA A 529 -49.46 53.71 -9.82
CA ALA A 529 -49.76 55.13 -9.62
C ALA A 529 -50.97 55.60 -10.45
N GLN A 530 -51.11 55.12 -11.68
CA GLN A 530 -52.27 55.39 -12.52
C GLN A 530 -53.55 54.76 -11.94
N ALA A 531 -53.47 53.52 -11.44
CA ALA A 531 -54.60 52.84 -10.79
C ALA A 531 -54.99 53.49 -9.46
N GLU A 532 -54.04 54.00 -8.67
CA GLU A 532 -54.29 54.80 -7.46
C GLU A 532 -55.01 56.11 -7.78
N SER A 533 -54.58 56.81 -8.82
CA SER A 533 -55.26 58.03 -9.30
C SER A 533 -56.70 57.73 -9.75
N ALA A 534 -56.90 56.68 -10.55
CA ALA A 534 -58.23 56.27 -11.01
C ALA A 534 -59.14 55.80 -9.86
N LEU A 535 -58.57 55.18 -8.81
CA LEU A 535 -59.30 54.81 -7.60
C LEU A 535 -59.69 56.05 -6.78
N ALA A 536 -58.82 57.06 -6.69
CA ALA A 536 -59.12 58.32 -6.03
C ALA A 536 -60.28 59.07 -6.72
N GLU A 537 -60.28 59.09 -8.06
CA GLU A 537 -61.37 59.62 -8.88
C GLU A 537 -62.69 58.86 -8.65
N ALA A 538 -62.67 57.52 -8.71
CA ALA A 538 -63.85 56.70 -8.46
C ALA A 538 -64.40 56.86 -7.03
N ARG A 539 -63.53 57.06 -6.02
CA ARG A 539 -63.94 57.37 -4.63
C ARG A 539 -64.56 58.76 -4.51
N ALA A 540 -64.06 59.75 -5.26
CA ALA A 540 -64.66 61.08 -5.31
C ALA A 540 -66.05 61.06 -5.97
N GLU A 541 -66.23 60.28 -7.04
CA GLU A 541 -67.54 60.06 -7.67
C GLU A 541 -68.54 59.37 -6.72
N LEU A 542 -68.09 58.35 -5.98
CA LEU A 542 -68.92 57.70 -4.96
C LEU A 542 -69.29 58.65 -3.82
N ALA A 543 -68.38 59.53 -3.39
CA ALA A 543 -68.65 60.53 -2.35
C ALA A 543 -69.71 61.54 -2.83
N ALA A 544 -69.60 62.03 -4.07
CA ALA A 544 -70.59 62.93 -4.68
C ALA A 544 -71.97 62.26 -4.85
N ALA A 545 -72.02 60.99 -5.24
CA ALA A 545 -73.27 60.21 -5.34
C ALA A 545 -73.89 59.88 -3.97
N GLN A 546 -73.10 59.86 -2.89
CA GLN A 546 -73.60 59.63 -1.54
C GLN A 546 -74.19 60.89 -0.89
N THR A 547 -73.66 62.08 -1.19
CA THR A 547 -74.16 63.38 -0.68
C THR A 547 -75.56 63.74 -1.17
N VAL A 548 -76.00 63.22 -2.33
CA VAL A 548 -77.33 63.51 -2.92
C VAL A 548 -78.49 62.80 -2.18
N GLY A 549 -78.22 61.91 -1.20
CA GLY A 549 -79.27 60.99 -0.72
C GLY A 549 -79.41 60.81 0.78
N ARG A 550 -78.96 61.72 1.65
CA ARG A 550 -79.17 61.56 3.11
C ARG A 550 -80.10 62.60 3.76
N ASP A 551 -80.20 63.81 3.21
CA ASP A 551 -81.05 64.89 3.74
C ASP A 551 -82.04 65.49 2.72
N ASP A 552 -82.23 64.84 1.57
CA ASP A 552 -83.10 65.38 0.52
C ASP A 552 -84.57 65.04 0.81
N MET A 553 -85.30 65.96 1.47
CA MET A 553 -86.75 65.82 1.77
C MET A 553 -87.57 65.50 0.52
N GLU A 554 -87.07 65.84 -0.67
CA GLU A 554 -87.71 65.53 -1.95
C GLU A 554 -87.78 64.02 -2.25
N VAL A 555 -86.76 63.24 -1.88
CA VAL A 555 -86.71 61.79 -2.17
C VAL A 555 -87.62 61.00 -1.22
N VAL A 556 -87.71 61.44 0.05
CA VAL A 556 -88.66 60.88 1.03
C VAL A 556 -90.10 61.18 0.60
N GLY A 557 -90.38 62.43 0.19
CA GLY A 557 -91.69 62.82 -0.33
C GLY A 557 -92.09 62.10 -1.63
N ARG A 558 -91.14 61.78 -2.51
CA ARG A 558 -91.39 60.99 -3.73
C ARG A 558 -91.71 59.51 -3.42
N ARG A 559 -91.09 58.90 -2.40
CA ARG A 559 -91.42 57.53 -1.94
C ARG A 559 -92.81 57.45 -1.30
N GLU A 560 -93.15 58.37 -0.40
CA GLU A 560 -94.48 58.43 0.22
C GLU A 560 -95.60 58.65 -0.83
N ARG A 561 -95.30 59.41 -1.89
CA ARG A 561 -96.22 59.64 -3.00
C ARG A 561 -96.41 58.42 -3.90
N ALA A 562 -95.37 57.61 -4.11
CA ALA A 562 -95.47 56.34 -4.83
C ALA A 562 -96.33 55.32 -4.06
N ASP A 563 -96.09 55.18 -2.75
CA ASP A 563 -96.84 54.27 -1.88
C ASP A 563 -98.34 54.63 -1.82
N ALA A 564 -98.66 55.94 -1.78
CA ALA A 564 -100.05 56.42 -1.81
C ALA A 564 -100.78 56.13 -3.13
N LEU A 565 -100.09 56.27 -4.28
CA LEU A 565 -100.65 55.97 -5.60
C LEU A 565 -100.83 54.45 -5.81
N GLU A 566 -99.94 53.62 -5.29
CA GLU A 566 -100.10 52.16 -5.31
C GLU A 566 -101.32 51.71 -4.49
N ALA A 567 -101.55 52.31 -3.33
CA ALA A 567 -102.72 52.02 -2.50
C ALA A 567 -104.04 52.37 -3.22
N GLN A 568 -104.10 53.51 -3.93
CA GLN A 568 -105.26 53.88 -4.75
C GLN A 568 -105.50 52.93 -5.93
N ARG A 569 -104.43 52.54 -6.64
CA ARG A 569 -104.49 51.59 -7.76
C ARG A 569 -104.99 50.22 -7.31
N ALA A 570 -104.55 49.75 -6.14
CA ALA A 570 -105.01 48.49 -5.56
C ALA A 570 -106.53 48.50 -5.27
N GLY A 571 -107.07 49.62 -4.78
CA GLY A 571 -108.51 49.79 -4.56
C GLY A 571 -109.34 49.67 -5.84
N LEU A 572 -108.95 50.41 -6.90
CA LEU A 572 -109.64 50.38 -8.19
C LEU A 572 -109.54 49.03 -8.91
N LEU A 573 -108.43 48.30 -8.74
CA LEU A 573 -108.31 46.92 -9.26
C LEU A 573 -109.30 45.97 -8.58
N GLY A 574 -109.58 46.17 -7.29
CA GLY A 574 -110.62 45.42 -6.56
C GLY A 574 -112.03 45.71 -7.07
N GLU A 575 -112.34 46.98 -7.34
CA GLU A 575 -113.63 47.39 -7.94
C GLU A 575 -113.79 46.80 -9.35
N ARG A 576 -112.74 46.86 -10.18
CA ARG A 576 -112.72 46.25 -11.53
C ARG A 576 -112.97 44.75 -11.49
N ALA A 577 -112.34 44.03 -10.55
CA ALA A 577 -112.54 42.59 -10.40
C ALA A 577 -114.01 42.23 -10.07
N THR A 578 -114.67 43.07 -9.29
CA THR A 578 -116.10 42.91 -8.92
C THR A 578 -117.01 43.10 -10.14
N ILE A 579 -116.70 44.07 -11.01
CA ILE A 579 -117.43 44.31 -12.26
C ILE A 579 -117.22 43.15 -13.25
N VAL A 580 -115.98 42.66 -13.40
CA VAL A 580 -115.66 41.52 -14.26
C VAL A 580 -116.37 40.24 -13.79
N ALA A 581 -116.43 40.00 -12.47
CA ALA A 581 -117.21 38.88 -11.91
C ALA A 581 -118.71 39.00 -12.24
N SER A 582 -119.25 40.22 -12.22
CA SER A 582 -120.66 40.50 -12.58
C SER A 582 -120.93 40.26 -14.07
N PHE A 583 -119.98 40.60 -14.96
CA PHE A 583 -120.04 40.26 -16.38
C PHE A 583 -120.08 38.74 -16.61
N ALA A 584 -119.24 37.99 -15.90
CA ALA A 584 -119.18 36.54 -16.00
C ALA A 584 -120.48 35.88 -15.53
N ALA A 585 -121.08 36.36 -14.43
CA ALA A 585 -122.36 35.86 -13.93
C ALA A 585 -123.51 36.04 -14.95
N ILE A 586 -123.59 37.21 -15.61
CA ILE A 586 -124.63 37.48 -16.62
C ILE A 586 -124.42 36.64 -17.90
N ARG A 587 -123.16 36.36 -18.29
CA ARG A 587 -122.88 35.43 -19.40
C ARG A 587 -123.15 33.97 -19.05
N GLY A 588 -122.98 33.57 -17.78
CA GLY A 588 -123.34 32.24 -17.31
C GLY A 588 -124.81 31.88 -17.54
N THR A 589 -125.71 32.85 -17.33
CA THR A 589 -127.16 32.64 -17.57
C THR A 589 -127.51 32.39 -19.03
N GLU A 590 -126.68 32.82 -19.98
CA GLU A 590 -126.89 32.60 -21.43
C GLU A 590 -126.63 31.15 -21.84
N LEU A 591 -125.64 30.49 -21.21
CA LEU A 591 -125.37 29.06 -21.41
C LEU A 591 -126.49 28.18 -20.85
N GLU A 592 -127.07 28.55 -19.71
CA GLU A 592 -128.20 27.83 -19.09
C GLU A 592 -129.48 27.96 -19.93
N GLU A 593 -129.77 29.15 -20.46
CA GLU A 593 -130.90 29.35 -21.40
C GLU A 593 -130.72 28.55 -22.70
N ALA A 594 -129.50 28.50 -23.26
CA ALA A 594 -129.20 27.73 -24.46
C ALA A 594 -129.34 26.21 -24.22
N ALA A 595 -128.90 25.72 -23.05
CA ALA A 595 -129.08 24.33 -22.65
C ALA A 595 -130.57 23.96 -22.50
N LEU A 596 -131.38 24.86 -21.93
CA LEU A 596 -132.82 24.66 -21.81
C LEU A 596 -133.50 24.63 -23.19
N ALA A 597 -133.08 25.48 -24.13
CA ALA A 597 -133.58 25.49 -25.50
C ALA A 597 -133.23 24.18 -26.26
N ALA A 598 -132.00 23.69 -26.12
CA ALA A 598 -131.58 22.43 -26.72
C ALA A 598 -132.37 21.23 -26.15
N ARG A 599 -132.68 21.24 -24.85
CA ARG A 599 -133.50 20.19 -24.21
C ARG A 599 -134.93 20.17 -24.75
N VAL A 600 -135.53 21.34 -25.02
CA VAL A 600 -136.87 21.41 -25.64
C VAL A 600 -136.85 20.78 -27.04
N GLN A 601 -135.82 21.05 -27.85
CA GLN A 601 -135.66 20.42 -29.18
C GLN A 601 -135.44 18.90 -29.11
N GLU A 602 -134.69 18.42 -28.12
CA GLU A 602 -134.48 16.98 -27.90
C GLU A 602 -135.82 16.27 -27.61
N VAL A 603 -136.64 16.85 -26.73
CA VAL A 603 -137.99 16.36 -26.42
C VAL A 603 -138.92 16.42 -27.63
N GLU A 604 -138.83 17.45 -28.47
CA GLU A 604 -139.57 17.52 -29.74
C GLU A 604 -139.16 16.39 -30.71
N GLY A 605 -137.87 16.08 -30.80
CA GLY A 605 -137.34 14.99 -31.61
C GLY A 605 -137.79 13.60 -31.14
N GLU A 606 -137.77 13.35 -29.82
CA GLU A 606 -138.30 12.12 -29.23
C GLU A 606 -139.81 11.98 -29.47
N LEU A 607 -140.58 13.06 -29.29
CA LEU A 607 -142.01 13.10 -29.60
C LEU A 607 -142.29 12.77 -31.07
N ALA A 608 -141.48 13.30 -31.99
CA ALA A 608 -141.60 12.97 -33.41
C ALA A 608 -141.36 11.48 -33.66
N SER A 609 -140.29 10.90 -33.10
CA SER A 609 -139.99 9.46 -33.23
C SER A 609 -141.09 8.56 -32.64
N ILE A 610 -141.64 8.93 -31.49
CA ILE A 610 -142.75 8.18 -30.86
C ILE A 610 -143.99 8.26 -31.75
N ASN A 611 -144.34 9.45 -32.25
CA ASN A 611 -145.44 9.59 -33.19
C ASN A 611 -145.20 8.72 -34.43
N THR A 612 -144.02 8.74 -35.06
CA THR A 612 -143.70 7.88 -36.23
C THR A 612 -143.79 6.38 -35.91
N THR A 613 -143.41 5.95 -34.71
CA THR A 613 -143.54 4.54 -34.28
C THR A 613 -145.01 4.15 -34.14
N ILE A 614 -145.83 5.03 -33.55
CA ILE A 614 -147.28 4.83 -33.46
C ILE A 614 -147.90 4.83 -34.87
N GLU A 615 -147.42 5.67 -35.80
CA GLU A 615 -147.86 5.62 -37.20
C GLU A 615 -147.53 4.27 -37.86
N SER A 616 -146.31 3.75 -37.66
CA SER A 616 -145.87 2.44 -38.15
C SER A 616 -146.71 1.28 -37.59
N ASP A 617 -146.91 1.26 -36.27
CA ASP A 617 -147.39 0.07 -35.55
C ASP A 617 -148.92 0.05 -35.37
N VAL A 618 -149.57 1.23 -35.42
CA VAL A 618 -151.03 1.38 -35.22
C VAL A 618 -151.71 1.84 -36.51
N TYR A 619 -151.20 2.88 -37.17
CA TYR A 619 -151.88 3.43 -38.36
C TYR A 619 -151.65 2.59 -39.63
N GLY A 620 -150.48 1.96 -39.77
CA GLY A 620 -150.23 0.99 -40.86
C GLY A 620 -151.14 -0.26 -40.81
N VAL A 621 -151.71 -0.59 -39.64
CA VAL A 621 -152.65 -1.69 -39.46
C VAL A 621 -154.11 -1.24 -39.64
N LEU A 622 -154.42 0.02 -39.32
CA LEU A 622 -155.79 0.56 -39.29
C LEU A 622 -156.17 1.45 -40.48
N ASP A 623 -155.26 1.67 -41.44
CA ASP A 623 -155.45 2.51 -42.64
C ASP A 623 -155.94 3.94 -42.32
N ILE A 624 -155.37 4.53 -41.25
CA ILE A 624 -155.69 5.88 -40.80
C ILE A 624 -154.62 6.84 -41.34
N ASP A 625 -155.03 7.92 -42.02
CA ASP A 625 -154.13 8.95 -42.52
C ASP A 625 -153.45 9.69 -41.34
N PRO A 626 -152.12 9.50 -41.16
CA PRO A 626 -151.41 10.01 -39.99
C PRO A 626 -151.43 11.53 -39.87
N ALA A 627 -151.57 12.25 -41.00
CA ALA A 627 -151.52 13.70 -41.04
C ALA A 627 -152.70 14.39 -40.31
N SER A 628 -153.78 13.64 -40.01
CA SER A 628 -155.03 14.22 -39.52
C SER A 628 -155.22 14.20 -37.99
N SER A 629 -154.42 13.45 -37.23
CA SER A 629 -154.56 13.38 -35.75
C SER A 629 -153.28 12.90 -35.03
N PRO A 630 -152.36 13.81 -34.66
CA PRO A 630 -151.18 13.44 -33.87
C PRO A 630 -151.58 13.12 -32.42
N VAL A 631 -151.02 12.03 -31.88
CA VAL A 631 -151.39 11.49 -30.56
C VAL A 631 -150.80 12.29 -29.40
N LEU A 632 -149.60 12.86 -29.58
CA LEU A 632 -148.93 13.69 -28.57
C LEU A 632 -148.42 15.01 -29.17
N ARG A 633 -148.61 16.12 -28.45
CA ARG A 633 -148.18 17.48 -28.85
C ARG A 633 -147.59 18.26 -27.67
N LEU A 634 -146.41 18.86 -27.86
CA LEU A 634 -145.80 19.77 -26.88
C LEU A 634 -146.33 21.20 -27.08
N ILE A 635 -146.63 21.92 -26.00
CA ILE A 635 -146.98 23.35 -26.01
C ILE A 635 -145.97 24.09 -25.14
N ALA A 636 -145.10 24.90 -25.75
CA ALA A 636 -144.14 25.77 -25.08
C ALA A 636 -144.37 27.24 -25.46
N SER A 637 -144.31 28.16 -24.48
CA SER A 637 -144.46 29.61 -24.70
C SER A 637 -143.10 30.24 -25.03
N GLU A 638 -143.01 30.99 -26.12
CA GLU A 638 -141.75 31.57 -26.63
C GLU A 638 -141.43 32.98 -26.10
N ASP A 639 -142.39 33.66 -25.46
CA ASP A 639 -142.33 35.10 -25.16
C ASP A 639 -141.26 35.51 -24.11
N TRP A 640 -140.78 34.57 -23.28
CA TRP A 640 -139.84 34.88 -22.20
C TRP A 640 -138.42 35.19 -22.69
N ARG A 641 -138.02 34.66 -23.86
CA ARG A 641 -136.67 34.83 -24.43
C ARG A 641 -136.39 36.30 -24.79
N GLU A 642 -137.38 36.98 -25.38
CA GLU A 642 -137.23 38.37 -25.80
C GLU A 642 -137.07 39.33 -24.60
N VAL A 643 -137.81 39.07 -23.51
CA VAL A 643 -137.73 39.86 -22.27
C VAL A 643 -136.39 39.66 -21.56
N ALA A 644 -135.90 38.41 -21.51
CA ALA A 644 -134.60 38.08 -20.92
C ALA A 644 -133.45 38.74 -21.70
N GLN A 645 -133.49 38.68 -23.03
CA GLN A 645 -132.49 39.30 -23.90
C GLN A 645 -132.41 40.81 -23.70
N ARG A 646 -133.55 41.54 -23.70
CA ARG A 646 -133.56 43.00 -23.50
C ARG A 646 -132.99 43.42 -22.14
N ARG A 647 -133.31 42.68 -21.07
CA ARG A 647 -132.79 42.98 -19.71
C ARG A 647 -131.29 42.71 -19.61
N ARG A 648 -130.80 41.65 -20.25
CA ARG A 648 -129.37 41.31 -20.31
C ARG A 648 -128.56 42.39 -21.02
N THR A 649 -129.01 42.84 -22.18
CA THR A 649 -128.33 43.89 -22.95
C THR A 649 -128.21 45.18 -22.14
N ALA A 650 -129.29 45.63 -21.51
CA ALA A 650 -129.28 46.84 -20.67
C ALA A 650 -128.36 46.73 -19.43
N ALA A 651 -128.24 45.53 -18.84
CA ALA A 651 -127.35 45.30 -17.69
C ALA A 651 -125.87 45.27 -18.11
N LEU A 652 -125.55 44.63 -19.24
CA LEU A 652 -124.20 44.57 -19.80
C LEU A 652 -123.69 45.94 -20.23
N GLU A 653 -124.55 46.79 -20.83
CA GLU A 653 -124.19 48.15 -21.23
C GLU A 653 -123.81 49.04 -20.02
N ARG A 654 -124.55 48.92 -18.90
CA ARG A 654 -124.23 49.66 -17.66
C ARG A 654 -122.90 49.20 -17.04
N LEU A 655 -122.67 47.89 -17.00
CA LEU A 655 -121.40 47.34 -16.49
C LEU A 655 -120.23 47.72 -17.41
N ALA A 656 -120.44 47.78 -18.73
CA ALA A 656 -119.42 48.17 -19.70
C ALA A 656 -119.01 49.63 -19.52
N ALA A 657 -119.98 50.53 -19.31
CA ALA A 657 -119.71 51.93 -19.02
C ALA A 657 -118.94 52.12 -17.70
N SER A 658 -119.30 51.36 -16.66
CA SER A 658 -118.63 51.42 -15.36
C SER A 658 -117.21 50.82 -15.39
N GLN A 659 -117.00 49.76 -16.18
CA GLN A 659 -115.68 49.19 -16.40
C GLN A 659 -114.75 50.14 -17.16
N ALA A 660 -115.27 50.83 -18.18
CA ALA A 660 -114.49 51.79 -18.97
C ALA A 660 -114.01 52.99 -18.14
N ASP A 661 -114.82 53.50 -17.19
CA ASP A 661 -114.42 54.59 -16.28
C ASP A 661 -113.32 54.14 -15.30
N ILE A 662 -113.41 52.93 -14.73
CA ILE A 662 -112.37 52.39 -13.85
C ILE A 662 -111.08 52.09 -14.63
N ASP A 663 -111.18 51.55 -15.84
CA ASP A 663 -110.03 51.26 -16.69
C ASP A 663 -109.29 52.56 -17.07
N ALA A 664 -110.01 53.64 -17.41
CA ALA A 664 -109.40 54.94 -17.68
C ALA A 664 -108.65 55.53 -16.46
N ARG A 665 -109.22 55.42 -15.26
CA ARG A 665 -108.57 55.88 -14.02
C ARG A 665 -107.36 55.03 -13.61
N LEU A 666 -107.42 53.72 -13.85
CA LEU A 666 -106.28 52.83 -13.62
C LEU A 666 -105.12 53.14 -14.57
N GLU A 667 -105.42 53.50 -15.82
CA GLU A 667 -104.40 53.88 -16.81
C GLU A 667 -103.71 55.21 -16.45
N GLU A 668 -104.48 56.20 -15.96
CA GLU A 668 -103.95 57.46 -15.44
C GLU A 668 -103.06 57.25 -14.19
N LEU A 669 -103.51 56.44 -13.23
CA LEU A 669 -102.71 56.06 -12.05
C LEU A 669 -101.44 55.28 -12.43
N GLN A 670 -101.52 54.40 -13.43
CA GLN A 670 -100.38 53.63 -13.92
C GLN A 670 -99.31 54.56 -14.53
N GLN A 671 -99.70 55.56 -15.32
CA GLN A 671 -98.77 56.56 -15.87
C GLN A 671 -98.05 57.33 -14.75
N GLN A 672 -98.79 57.80 -13.75
CA GLN A 672 -98.21 58.54 -12.62
C GLN A 672 -97.25 57.67 -11.79
N LEU A 673 -97.56 56.40 -11.57
CA LEU A 673 -96.67 55.46 -10.88
C LEU A 673 -95.36 55.24 -11.64
N THR A 674 -95.47 55.06 -12.96
CA THR A 674 -94.32 54.76 -13.83
C THR A 674 -93.34 55.94 -13.90
N GLU A 675 -93.85 57.18 -13.87
CA GLU A 675 -93.06 58.40 -13.81
C GLU A 675 -92.24 58.47 -12.50
N VAL A 676 -92.90 58.30 -11.35
CA VAL A 676 -92.26 58.40 -10.02
C VAL A 676 -91.27 57.26 -9.76
N SER A 677 -91.58 56.02 -10.20
CA SER A 677 -90.67 54.88 -10.08
C SER A 677 -89.43 55.01 -10.98
N ARG A 678 -89.55 55.61 -12.17
CA ARG A 678 -88.41 55.86 -13.07
C ARG A 678 -87.40 56.84 -12.46
N GLU A 679 -87.89 57.87 -11.78
CA GLU A 679 -87.05 58.87 -11.11
C GLU A 679 -86.33 58.27 -9.88
N LEU A 680 -87.00 57.45 -9.07
CA LEU A 680 -86.40 56.76 -7.93
C LEU A 680 -85.33 55.72 -8.35
N ALA A 681 -85.57 54.98 -9.44
CA ALA A 681 -84.63 53.97 -9.96
C ALA A 681 -83.34 54.56 -10.54
N GLN A 682 -83.39 55.76 -11.14
CA GLN A 682 -82.20 56.45 -11.67
C GLN A 682 -81.23 56.87 -10.57
N ILE A 683 -81.74 57.22 -9.38
CA ILE A 683 -80.94 57.65 -8.23
C ILE A 683 -80.24 56.45 -7.56
N ASP A 684 -80.95 55.32 -7.39
CA ASP A 684 -80.39 54.11 -6.77
C ASP A 684 -79.39 53.38 -7.71
N ALA A 685 -79.62 53.37 -9.02
CA ALA A 685 -78.71 52.76 -10.01
C ALA A 685 -77.37 53.51 -10.13
N ALA A 686 -77.38 54.84 -10.06
CA ALA A 686 -76.16 55.65 -10.09
C ALA A 686 -75.24 55.37 -8.88
N ARG A 687 -75.84 55.13 -7.70
CA ARG A 687 -75.11 54.84 -6.46
C ARG A 687 -74.47 53.46 -6.45
N GLU A 688 -75.15 52.43 -6.94
CA GLU A 688 -74.60 51.06 -6.97
C GLU A 688 -73.50 50.93 -8.05
N ASN A 689 -73.65 51.59 -9.19
CA ASN A 689 -72.61 51.65 -10.23
C ASN A 689 -71.32 52.30 -9.72
N ALA A 690 -71.41 53.41 -8.96
CA ALA A 690 -70.23 54.05 -8.36
C ALA A 690 -69.55 53.15 -7.30
N ARG A 691 -70.32 52.38 -6.53
CA ARG A 691 -69.76 51.40 -5.56
C ARG A 691 -69.07 50.23 -6.25
N GLN A 692 -69.64 49.73 -7.34
CA GLN A 692 -69.03 48.65 -8.10
C GLN A 692 -67.74 49.11 -8.77
N LEU A 693 -67.71 50.32 -9.33
CA LEU A 693 -66.51 50.90 -9.92
C LEU A 693 -65.36 51.03 -8.90
N VAL A 694 -65.63 51.48 -7.67
CA VAL A 694 -64.60 51.52 -6.60
C VAL A 694 -64.08 50.13 -6.28
N ARG A 695 -64.97 49.12 -6.11
CA ARG A 695 -64.57 47.74 -5.82
C ARG A 695 -63.70 47.13 -6.94
N ASP A 696 -64.05 47.37 -8.20
CA ASP A 696 -63.31 46.87 -9.36
C ASP A 696 -61.92 47.53 -9.45
N ARG A 697 -61.82 48.83 -9.15
CA ARG A 697 -60.53 49.55 -9.11
C ARG A 697 -59.65 49.14 -7.93
N GLU A 698 -60.23 48.85 -6.76
CA GLU A 698 -59.51 48.29 -5.60
C GLU A 698 -58.98 46.88 -5.88
N ALA A 699 -59.78 46.03 -6.51
CA ALA A 699 -59.34 44.69 -6.92
C ALA A 699 -58.21 44.74 -7.95
N HIS A 700 -58.31 45.64 -8.94
CA HIS A 700 -57.26 45.86 -9.94
C HIS A 700 -55.95 46.37 -9.31
N LEU A 701 -56.02 47.36 -8.41
CA LEU A 701 -54.85 47.87 -7.68
C LEU A 701 -54.19 46.77 -6.82
N THR A 702 -55.01 45.96 -6.13
CA THR A 702 -54.53 44.83 -5.33
C THR A 702 -53.81 43.79 -6.19
N GLY A 703 -54.32 43.52 -7.39
CA GLY A 703 -53.66 42.63 -8.37
C GLY A 703 -52.33 43.19 -8.90
N LEU A 704 -52.25 44.50 -9.16
CA LEU A 704 -51.00 45.14 -9.64
C LEU A 704 -49.90 45.16 -8.58
N ILE A 705 -50.25 45.35 -7.30
CA ILE A 705 -49.31 45.31 -6.16
C ILE A 705 -48.92 43.85 -5.84
N GLY A 706 -49.90 42.95 -5.81
CA GLY A 706 -49.75 41.49 -5.66
C GLY A 706 -48.97 41.04 -4.42
N ALA A 707 -48.51 39.78 -4.45
CA ALA A 707 -47.68 39.16 -3.42
C ALA A 707 -46.29 38.83 -3.97
N ASP A 708 -45.30 38.61 -3.10
CA ASP A 708 -43.90 38.34 -3.49
C ASP A 708 -43.74 37.14 -4.46
N GLY A 709 -44.71 36.22 -4.47
CA GLY A 709 -44.72 35.05 -5.35
C GLY A 709 -45.30 35.27 -6.76
N ASP A 710 -45.89 36.44 -7.05
CA ASP A 710 -46.44 36.74 -8.37
C ASP A 710 -45.41 37.48 -9.25
N PRO A 711 -44.82 36.83 -10.26
CA PRO A 711 -43.72 37.38 -11.07
C PRO A 711 -44.08 38.63 -11.87
N GLN A 712 -45.37 38.93 -12.05
CA GLN A 712 -45.85 40.09 -12.81
C GLN A 712 -46.31 41.24 -11.91
N SER A 713 -46.45 40.99 -10.60
CA SER A 713 -46.80 42.00 -9.62
C SER A 713 -45.61 42.92 -9.28
N LEU A 714 -45.90 44.11 -8.75
CA LEU A 714 -44.85 45.03 -8.31
C LEU A 714 -43.93 44.38 -7.26
N ARG A 715 -44.51 43.72 -6.24
CA ARG A 715 -43.73 43.06 -5.17
C ARG A 715 -42.87 41.90 -5.68
N GLY A 716 -43.41 41.06 -6.56
CA GLY A 716 -42.66 39.97 -7.17
C GLY A 716 -41.53 40.45 -8.10
N LEU A 717 -41.77 41.49 -8.90
CA LEU A 717 -40.73 42.12 -9.73
C LEU A 717 -39.62 42.78 -8.89
N GLU A 718 -39.97 43.44 -7.79
CA GLU A 718 -38.99 43.99 -6.83
C GLU A 718 -38.20 42.88 -6.12
N GLY A 719 -38.84 41.75 -5.78
CA GLY A 719 -38.17 40.56 -5.25
C GLY A 719 -37.18 39.94 -6.24
N LEU A 720 -37.57 39.81 -7.51
CA LEU A 720 -36.70 39.35 -8.59
C LEU A 720 -35.54 40.30 -8.83
N LEU A 721 -35.77 41.62 -8.79
CA LEU A 721 -34.73 42.63 -8.91
C LEU A 721 -33.70 42.54 -7.77
N ARG A 722 -34.14 42.42 -6.50
CA ARG A 722 -33.24 42.23 -5.36
C ARG A 722 -32.38 40.97 -5.50
N ARG A 723 -33.00 39.83 -5.84
CA ARG A 723 -32.26 38.57 -6.09
C ARG A 723 -31.26 38.73 -7.23
N ARG A 724 -31.64 39.46 -8.28
CA ARG A 724 -30.78 39.73 -9.42
C ARG A 724 -29.60 40.65 -9.07
N GLU A 725 -29.81 41.65 -8.23
CA GLU A 725 -28.74 42.54 -7.74
C GLU A 725 -27.74 41.80 -6.84
N SER A 726 -28.16 40.77 -6.11
CA SER A 726 -27.25 39.93 -5.31
C SER A 726 -26.52 38.84 -6.10
N THR A 727 -26.97 38.50 -7.32
CA THR A 727 -26.38 37.38 -8.10
C THR A 727 -24.89 37.53 -8.45
N PRO A 728 -24.32 38.72 -8.78
CA PRO A 728 -22.88 38.83 -9.00
C PRO A 728 -22.07 38.44 -7.76
N ARG A 729 -22.52 38.86 -6.58
CA ARG A 729 -21.87 38.45 -5.31
C ARG A 729 -21.97 36.95 -5.09
N GLN A 730 -23.14 36.35 -5.34
CA GLN A 730 -23.32 34.88 -5.24
C GLN A 730 -22.41 34.13 -6.22
N ILE A 731 -22.25 34.63 -7.45
CA ILE A 731 -21.33 34.03 -8.44
C ILE A 731 -19.88 34.15 -7.96
N ALA A 732 -19.49 35.29 -7.40
CA ALA A 732 -18.14 35.48 -6.86
C ALA A 732 -17.86 34.56 -5.66
N ASP A 733 -18.81 34.45 -4.73
CA ASP A 733 -18.71 33.58 -3.55
C ASP A 733 -18.61 32.10 -3.97
N LEU A 734 -19.51 31.63 -4.84
CA LEU A 734 -19.47 30.26 -5.39
C LEU A 734 -18.17 29.98 -6.15
N ARG A 735 -17.66 30.94 -6.92
CA ARG A 735 -16.37 30.79 -7.60
C ARG A 735 -15.21 30.62 -6.61
N ALA A 736 -15.21 31.38 -5.52
CA ALA A 736 -14.21 31.22 -4.46
C ALA A 736 -14.32 29.84 -3.78
N GLU A 737 -15.54 29.36 -3.52
CA GLU A 737 -15.79 28.01 -2.99
C GLU A 737 -15.29 26.91 -3.94
N LEU A 738 -15.58 27.02 -5.25
CA LEU A 738 -15.07 26.08 -6.26
C LEU A 738 -13.54 26.02 -6.28
N MET A 739 -12.86 27.16 -6.21
CA MET A 739 -11.39 27.20 -6.15
C MET A 739 -10.87 26.61 -4.84
N SER A 740 -11.57 26.82 -3.72
CA SER A 740 -11.24 26.21 -2.42
C SER A 740 -11.37 24.68 -2.47
N HIS A 741 -12.46 24.15 -3.03
CA HIS A 741 -12.65 22.71 -3.23
C HIS A 741 -11.62 22.11 -4.18
N SER A 742 -11.31 22.79 -5.29
CA SER A 742 -10.27 22.33 -6.22
C SER A 742 -8.88 22.29 -5.56
N ARG A 743 -8.55 23.28 -4.71
CA ARG A 743 -7.33 23.29 -3.90
C ARG A 743 -7.30 22.16 -2.86
N ALA A 744 -8.43 21.87 -2.21
CA ALA A 744 -8.54 20.75 -1.27
C ALA A 744 -8.34 19.40 -1.98
N ILE A 745 -8.91 19.25 -3.18
CA ILE A 745 -8.70 18.08 -4.05
C ILE A 745 -7.22 17.93 -4.41
N HIS A 746 -6.54 19.01 -4.79
CA HIS A 746 -5.10 19.01 -5.06
C HIS A 746 -4.28 18.59 -3.84
N ALA A 747 -4.57 19.15 -2.67
CA ALA A 747 -3.90 18.81 -1.42
C ALA A 747 -4.13 17.35 -1.01
N ASN A 748 -5.32 16.80 -1.24
CA ASN A 748 -5.62 15.39 -1.01
C ASN A 748 -4.84 14.48 -1.99
N LEU A 749 -4.73 14.85 -3.27
CA LEU A 749 -3.90 14.13 -4.25
C LEU A 749 -2.41 14.13 -3.85
N LEU A 750 -1.88 15.27 -3.38
CA LEU A 750 -0.51 15.36 -2.84
C LEU A 750 -0.33 14.50 -1.58
N SER A 751 -1.30 14.52 -0.67
CA SER A 751 -1.28 13.68 0.54
C SER A 751 -1.29 12.19 0.19
N THR A 752 -2.03 11.81 -0.85
CA THR A 752 -2.04 10.46 -1.40
C THR A 752 -0.65 10.10 -1.96
N SER A 753 -0.02 11.00 -2.71
CA SER A 753 1.37 10.81 -3.19
C SER A 753 2.39 10.68 -2.07
N ALA A 754 2.27 11.47 -1.00
CA ALA A 754 3.13 11.37 0.17
C ALA A 754 3.00 10.01 0.87
N GLN A 755 1.77 9.51 1.08
CA GLN A 755 1.55 8.18 1.68
C GLN A 755 2.11 7.03 0.83
N VAL A 756 2.01 7.16 -0.49
CA VAL A 756 2.58 6.16 -1.42
C VAL A 756 4.10 6.23 -1.42
N SER A 757 4.69 7.42 -1.38
CA SER A 757 6.14 7.61 -1.28
C SER A 757 6.70 6.98 0.01
N GLU A 758 5.98 7.12 1.13
CA GLU A 758 6.36 6.51 2.41
C GLU A 758 6.48 4.97 2.34
N LEU A 759 5.72 4.30 1.47
CA LEU A 759 5.83 2.84 1.26
C LEU A 759 7.20 2.41 0.71
N PHE A 760 7.94 3.33 0.08
CA PHE A 760 9.27 3.08 -0.47
C PHE A 760 10.40 3.51 0.47
N ALA A 761 10.11 4.29 1.52
CA ALA A 761 11.09 4.79 2.48
C ALA A 761 11.97 3.72 3.16
N PRO A 762 11.48 2.49 3.45
CA PRO A 762 12.35 1.43 3.98
C PRO A 762 13.49 1.04 3.02
N VAL A 763 13.22 1.03 1.71
CA VAL A 763 14.23 0.70 0.69
C VAL A 763 15.23 1.83 0.52
N GLU A 764 14.75 3.07 0.54
CA GLU A 764 15.63 4.25 0.47
C GLU A 764 16.56 4.33 1.69
N ARG A 765 16.04 4.10 2.91
CA ARG A 765 16.86 4.03 4.12
C ARG A 765 17.89 2.91 4.06
N PHE A 766 17.46 1.72 3.63
CA PHE A 766 18.38 0.59 3.50
C PHE A 766 19.49 0.86 2.48
N ALA A 767 19.16 1.49 1.35
CA ALA A 767 20.14 1.92 0.35
C ALA A 767 21.12 2.98 0.88
N ALA A 768 20.66 3.86 1.77
CA ALA A 768 21.50 4.88 2.40
C ALA A 768 22.41 4.33 3.52
N GLU A 769 21.97 3.31 4.26
CA GLU A 769 22.72 2.70 5.38
C GLU A 769 23.85 1.78 4.92
N ASN A 770 23.81 1.29 3.68
CA ASN A 770 24.81 0.37 3.13
C ASN A 770 25.72 1.11 2.16
N GLU A 771 26.99 1.26 2.53
CA GLU A 771 28.03 1.95 1.74
C GLU A 771 28.21 1.37 0.32
N SER A 772 27.91 0.07 0.13
CA SER A 772 27.90 -0.59 -1.19
C SER A 772 26.71 -0.23 -2.08
N LEU A 773 25.60 0.24 -1.49
CA LEU A 773 24.36 0.63 -2.20
C LEU A 773 24.26 2.14 -2.45
N SER A 774 24.95 2.97 -1.67
CA SER A 774 24.92 4.43 -1.82
C SER A 774 25.33 4.88 -3.23
N ALA A 775 26.15 4.09 -3.94
CA ALA A 775 26.56 4.34 -5.32
C ALA A 775 25.41 4.20 -6.36
N THR A 776 24.31 3.52 -6.03
CA THR A 776 23.18 3.30 -6.95
C THR A 776 22.03 4.30 -6.81
N GLU A 777 22.02 5.11 -5.73
CA GLU A 777 21.05 6.18 -5.44
C GLU A 777 19.59 5.82 -5.79
N ILE A 778 19.11 4.65 -5.35
CA ILE A 778 17.73 4.23 -5.67
C ILE A 778 16.75 5.08 -4.87
N ARG A 779 15.81 5.75 -5.56
CA ARG A 779 14.75 6.58 -4.97
C ARG A 779 13.41 6.33 -5.65
N ALA A 780 12.33 6.42 -4.92
CA ALA A 780 11.00 6.43 -5.51
C ALA A 780 10.59 7.87 -5.82
N ASN A 781 10.35 8.16 -7.08
CA ASN A 781 9.69 9.38 -7.49
C ASN A 781 8.19 9.12 -7.62
N VAL A 782 7.42 9.69 -6.70
CA VAL A 782 5.96 9.67 -6.75
C VAL A 782 5.50 11.06 -7.13
N SER A 783 5.11 11.23 -8.40
CA SER A 783 4.67 12.51 -8.94
C SER A 783 3.25 12.45 -9.49
N LEU A 784 2.65 13.61 -9.71
CA LEU A 784 1.38 13.76 -10.39
C LEU A 784 1.63 14.08 -11.88
N ASP A 785 1.06 13.29 -12.80
CA ASP A 785 1.24 13.40 -14.25
C ASP A 785 -0.12 13.60 -14.97
N THR A 786 -0.09 14.27 -16.12
CA THR A 786 -1.25 14.81 -16.85
C THR A 786 -1.50 14.12 -18.20
N ALA A 787 -0.55 13.29 -18.66
CA ALA A 787 -0.28 13.04 -20.08
C ALA A 787 -1.34 12.29 -20.93
N SER A 788 -2.42 11.72 -20.38
CA SER A 788 -3.36 10.88 -21.19
C SER A 788 -4.84 11.25 -21.13
N ARG A 789 -5.29 12.06 -20.19
CA ARG A 789 -6.71 12.38 -19.99
C ARG A 789 -7.09 13.81 -20.34
N LEU A 790 -6.14 14.73 -20.35
CA LEU A 790 -6.39 16.11 -20.73
C LEU A 790 -6.89 16.21 -22.19
N SER A 791 -6.36 15.36 -23.08
CA SER A 791 -6.82 15.25 -24.48
C SER A 791 -8.29 14.83 -24.60
N MET A 792 -8.77 13.95 -23.73
CA MET A 792 -10.18 13.53 -23.70
C MET A 792 -11.09 14.68 -23.27
N ILE A 793 -10.66 15.50 -22.32
CA ILE A 793 -11.39 16.71 -21.90
C ILE A 793 -11.41 17.75 -23.03
N GLN A 794 -10.28 17.94 -23.73
CA GLN A 794 -10.17 18.85 -24.88
C GLN A 794 -11.13 18.47 -26.02
N ASP A 795 -11.38 17.17 -26.22
CA ASP A 795 -12.31 16.69 -27.25
C ASP A 795 -13.78 17.03 -26.96
N SER A 796 -14.15 17.38 -25.73
CA SER A 796 -15.51 17.88 -25.39
C SER A 796 -15.80 19.27 -25.96
N ILE A 797 -14.75 20.07 -26.24
CA ILE A 797 -14.85 21.46 -26.66
C ILE A 797 -15.09 21.54 -28.18
N ASP A 798 -16.04 22.39 -28.61
CA ASP A 798 -16.31 22.64 -30.03
C ASP A 798 -15.24 23.55 -30.63
N ARG A 799 -14.34 22.95 -31.41
CA ARG A 799 -13.22 23.63 -32.08
C ARG A 799 -13.65 24.77 -33.02
N ARG A 800 -14.90 24.81 -33.48
CA ARG A 800 -15.40 25.86 -34.39
C ARG A 800 -15.96 27.07 -33.65
N ARG A 801 -16.44 26.88 -32.42
CA ARG A 801 -17.09 27.91 -31.60
C ARG A 801 -16.18 28.47 -30.53
N SER A 802 -15.25 27.66 -30.03
CA SER A 802 -14.31 28.02 -28.97
C SER A 802 -13.04 28.69 -29.54
N THR A 803 -12.96 30.02 -29.39
CA THR A 803 -11.79 30.81 -29.83
C THR A 803 -10.73 31.01 -28.74
N ALA A 804 -11.10 30.87 -27.45
CA ALA A 804 -10.22 31.11 -26.31
C ALA A 804 -10.13 29.93 -25.32
N LEU A 805 -11.23 29.19 -25.09
CA LEU A 805 -11.25 28.09 -24.11
C LEU A 805 -10.34 26.92 -24.52
N LEU A 806 -10.34 26.53 -25.80
CA LEU A 806 -9.49 25.43 -26.29
C LEU A 806 -7.97 25.76 -26.24
N PRO A 807 -7.50 26.91 -26.74
CA PRO A 807 -6.09 27.32 -26.57
C PRO A 807 -5.63 27.30 -25.11
N THR A 808 -6.43 27.82 -24.18
CA THR A 808 -6.07 27.83 -22.76
C THR A 808 -5.96 26.43 -22.15
N THR A 809 -6.77 25.46 -22.60
CA THR A 809 -6.60 24.05 -22.16
C THR A 809 -5.35 23.37 -22.72
N LEU A 810 -4.72 23.92 -23.76
CA LEU A 810 -3.44 23.44 -24.31
C LEU A 810 -2.23 24.04 -23.57
N ASP A 811 -2.43 25.15 -22.86
CA ASP A 811 -1.41 25.82 -22.05
C ASP A 811 -1.22 25.18 -20.66
N PHE A 812 -1.99 24.14 -20.33
CA PHE A 812 -1.83 23.40 -19.08
C PHE A 812 -0.45 22.73 -19.03
N PRO A 813 0.24 22.76 -17.87
CA PRO A 813 1.55 22.15 -17.73
C PRO A 813 1.49 20.65 -18.08
N VAL A 814 2.41 20.25 -18.97
CA VAL A 814 2.66 18.84 -19.28
C VAL A 814 3.78 18.37 -18.35
N GLY A 815 3.47 17.47 -17.43
CA GLY A 815 4.41 16.96 -16.44
C GLY A 815 3.93 17.20 -15.00
N ASP A 816 4.88 17.53 -14.13
CA ASP A 816 4.68 17.67 -12.69
C ASP A 816 3.76 18.85 -12.33
N VAL A 817 2.72 18.57 -11.52
CA VAL A 817 1.67 19.50 -11.11
C VAL A 817 1.59 19.66 -9.60
N ASP A 818 2.71 19.49 -8.90
CA ASP A 818 2.76 19.50 -7.44
C ASP A 818 2.52 20.90 -6.80
N ASP A 819 2.67 21.99 -7.55
CA ASP A 819 2.42 23.36 -7.06
C ASP A 819 1.04 23.91 -7.47
N TRP A 820 0.17 24.13 -6.47
CA TRP A 820 -1.13 24.77 -6.68
C TRP A 820 -1.02 26.21 -7.21
N GLY A 821 0.01 26.97 -6.79
CA GLY A 821 0.17 28.36 -7.20
C GLY A 821 0.33 28.50 -8.72
N SER A 822 1.03 27.56 -9.34
CA SER A 822 1.22 27.47 -10.79
C SER A 822 -0.06 27.09 -11.55
N LEU A 823 -1.00 26.38 -10.92
CA LEU A 823 -2.25 25.90 -11.52
C LEU A 823 -3.42 26.86 -11.32
N GLU A 824 -3.48 27.54 -10.17
CA GLU A 824 -4.62 28.33 -9.71
C GLU A 824 -5.07 29.36 -10.74
N ALA A 825 -4.13 30.12 -11.30
CA ALA A 825 -4.41 31.14 -12.31
C ALA A 825 -4.97 30.55 -13.62
N GLN A 826 -4.56 29.33 -13.99
CA GLN A 826 -5.01 28.66 -15.21
C GLN A 826 -6.40 28.06 -15.02
N VAL A 827 -6.65 27.42 -13.88
CA VAL A 827 -7.95 26.87 -13.49
C VAL A 827 -9.00 27.98 -13.41
N LEU A 828 -8.68 29.09 -12.73
CA LEU A 828 -9.57 30.25 -12.63
C LEU A 828 -9.90 30.83 -14.01
N ARG A 829 -8.90 30.93 -14.89
CA ARG A 829 -9.09 31.39 -16.28
C ARG A 829 -10.04 30.48 -17.06
N LEU A 830 -9.96 29.15 -16.89
CA LEU A 830 -10.92 28.23 -17.53
C LEU A 830 -12.34 28.41 -17.00
N VAL A 831 -12.50 28.67 -15.69
CA VAL A 831 -13.81 29.01 -15.11
C VAL A 831 -14.34 30.30 -15.75
N ASP A 832 -13.52 31.36 -15.83
CA ASP A 832 -13.89 32.62 -16.50
C ASP A 832 -14.30 32.44 -17.95
N LEU A 833 -13.56 31.63 -18.72
CA LEU A 833 -13.87 31.36 -20.12
C LEU A 833 -15.10 30.47 -20.31
N THR A 834 -15.50 29.73 -19.28
CA THR A 834 -16.68 28.86 -19.30
C THR A 834 -17.94 29.61 -18.88
N VAL A 835 -17.92 30.32 -17.75
CA VAL A 835 -19.11 30.95 -17.16
C VAL A 835 -19.10 32.48 -17.19
N GLY A 836 -18.02 33.11 -17.59
CA GLY A 836 -17.84 34.57 -17.59
C GLY A 836 -17.45 35.15 -16.23
N THR A 837 -17.40 36.48 -16.15
CA THR A 837 -17.17 37.20 -14.89
C THR A 837 -18.47 37.33 -14.08
N PRO A 838 -18.41 37.61 -12.77
CA PRO A 838 -19.62 37.78 -11.96
C PRO A 838 -20.58 38.85 -12.48
N GLU A 839 -20.05 39.90 -13.12
CA GLU A 839 -20.80 41.01 -13.70
C GLU A 839 -21.32 40.70 -15.12
N ALA A 840 -20.58 39.88 -15.86
CA ALA A 840 -20.82 39.57 -17.27
C ALA A 840 -20.73 38.06 -17.55
N PRO A 841 -21.72 37.26 -17.09
CA PRO A 841 -21.71 35.84 -17.31
C PRO A 841 -21.95 35.47 -18.77
N LEU A 842 -21.23 34.44 -19.20
CA LEU A 842 -21.30 33.86 -20.53
C LEU A 842 -22.33 32.74 -20.59
N ASP A 843 -22.61 32.28 -21.81
CA ASP A 843 -23.36 31.06 -22.01
C ASP A 843 -22.51 29.84 -21.68
N PRO A 844 -22.81 29.10 -20.60
CA PRO A 844 -21.94 28.01 -20.18
C PRO A 844 -21.77 26.96 -21.28
N ASP A 845 -22.83 26.64 -22.01
CA ASP A 845 -22.82 25.54 -22.98
C ASP A 845 -22.39 25.94 -24.40
N ALA A 846 -22.12 27.23 -24.66
CA ALA A 846 -21.85 27.72 -26.02
C ALA A 846 -20.57 27.16 -26.67
N ASN A 847 -19.58 26.79 -25.85
CA ASN A 847 -18.27 26.33 -26.30
C ASN A 847 -18.16 24.80 -26.46
N PHE A 848 -19.22 24.03 -26.16
CA PHE A 848 -19.16 22.56 -26.11
C PHE A 848 -19.89 21.90 -27.29
N LYS A 849 -19.45 20.69 -27.66
CA LYS A 849 -20.10 19.88 -28.70
C LYS A 849 -21.43 19.31 -28.20
N SER A 850 -22.31 18.93 -29.13
CA SER A 850 -23.55 18.21 -28.80
C SER A 850 -23.24 16.92 -28.01
N GLY A 851 -23.87 16.76 -26.84
CA GLY A 851 -23.62 15.63 -25.93
C GLY A 851 -22.68 15.94 -24.76
N PHE A 852 -21.99 17.09 -24.77
CA PHE A 852 -21.14 17.58 -23.68
C PHE A 852 -21.74 18.84 -23.06
N SER A 853 -21.36 19.15 -21.81
CA SER A 853 -21.88 20.31 -21.08
C SER A 853 -20.80 21.01 -20.26
N ALA A 854 -21.04 22.28 -19.94
CA ALA A 854 -20.19 23.06 -19.04
C ALA A 854 -20.02 22.38 -17.67
N LYS A 855 -21.09 21.73 -17.18
CA LYS A 855 -21.07 20.99 -15.92
C LYS A 855 -20.04 19.87 -15.95
N GLY A 856 -20.06 19.03 -16.99
CA GLY A 856 -19.11 17.93 -17.15
C GLY A 856 -17.67 18.43 -17.23
N PHE A 857 -17.43 19.44 -18.07
CA PHE A 857 -16.12 20.04 -18.24
C PHE A 857 -15.56 20.65 -16.94
N LEU A 858 -16.35 21.47 -16.23
CA LEU A 858 -15.93 22.06 -14.96
C LEU A 858 -15.69 20.99 -13.89
N THR A 859 -16.49 19.92 -13.86
CA THR A 859 -16.31 18.81 -12.92
C THR A 859 -14.98 18.09 -13.18
N ASP A 860 -14.63 17.85 -14.45
CA ASP A 860 -13.37 17.20 -14.81
C ASP A 860 -12.14 18.07 -14.54
N ILE A 861 -12.21 19.36 -14.90
CA ILE A 861 -11.11 20.32 -14.71
C ILE A 861 -10.88 20.59 -13.22
N LEU A 862 -11.91 21.08 -12.50
CA LEU A 862 -11.82 21.46 -11.09
C LEU A 862 -11.67 20.23 -10.17
N GLY A 863 -12.26 19.09 -10.57
CA GLY A 863 -12.12 17.81 -9.88
C GLY A 863 -10.83 17.06 -10.20
N MET A 864 -9.96 17.63 -11.05
CA MET A 864 -8.65 17.09 -11.43
C MET A 864 -8.68 15.64 -11.91
N THR A 865 -9.70 15.25 -12.69
CA THR A 865 -9.83 13.86 -13.20
C THR A 865 -8.78 13.51 -14.25
N TRP A 866 -8.10 14.55 -14.76
CA TRP A 866 -6.98 14.51 -15.70
C TRP A 866 -5.61 14.28 -15.05
N VAL A 867 -5.50 14.44 -13.73
CA VAL A 867 -4.26 14.18 -12.97
C VAL A 867 -4.23 12.71 -12.53
N ARG A 868 -3.07 12.06 -12.67
CA ARG A 868 -2.82 10.70 -12.18
C ARG A 868 -1.54 10.64 -11.38
N GLN A 869 -1.54 9.83 -10.33
CA GLN A 869 -0.31 9.47 -9.64
C GLN A 869 0.54 8.54 -10.53
N ARG A 870 1.82 8.87 -10.65
CA ARG A 870 2.84 8.07 -11.32
C ARG A 870 3.91 7.72 -10.29
N VAL A 871 4.16 6.43 -10.12
CA VAL A 871 5.22 5.92 -9.25
C VAL A 871 6.31 5.37 -10.14
N GLU A 872 7.47 6.00 -10.13
CA GLU A 872 8.67 5.52 -10.80
C GLU A 872 9.80 5.32 -9.81
N LEU A 873 10.50 4.20 -9.93
CA LEU A 873 11.78 4.04 -9.28
C LEU A 873 12.85 4.71 -10.15
N LEU A 874 13.70 5.51 -9.52
CA LEU A 874 14.85 6.16 -10.10
C LEU A 874 16.14 5.53 -9.55
N SER A 875 17.21 5.58 -10.34
CA SER A 875 18.58 5.38 -9.89
C SER A 875 19.34 6.67 -10.19
N GLY A 876 19.73 7.39 -9.14
CA GLY A 876 20.06 8.81 -9.24
C GLY A 876 18.84 9.60 -9.73
N ASP A 877 19.00 10.36 -10.81
CA ASP A 877 17.93 11.15 -11.44
C ASP A 877 17.26 10.43 -12.63
N ALA A 878 17.66 9.20 -12.96
CA ALA A 878 17.22 8.49 -14.16
C ALA A 878 16.20 7.37 -13.84
N PRO A 879 15.09 7.24 -14.60
CA PRO A 879 14.16 6.12 -14.43
C PRO A 879 14.84 4.77 -14.62
N LEU A 880 14.46 3.75 -13.83
CA LEU A 880 15.03 2.40 -13.97
C LEU A 880 14.86 1.83 -15.40
N SER A 881 13.81 2.25 -16.11
CA SER A 881 13.57 1.89 -17.51
C SER A 881 14.62 2.45 -18.49
N THR A 882 15.43 3.41 -18.09
CA THR A 882 16.52 3.98 -18.92
C THR A 882 17.89 3.39 -18.62
N LEU A 883 17.99 2.57 -17.58
CA LEU A 883 19.23 1.89 -17.20
C LEU A 883 19.68 0.87 -18.25
N SER A 884 21.00 0.67 -18.32
CA SER A 884 21.60 -0.40 -19.13
C SER A 884 21.20 -1.78 -18.58
N PRO A 885 21.24 -2.85 -19.39
CA PRO A 885 20.93 -4.20 -18.92
C PRO A 885 21.77 -4.64 -17.71
N GLY A 886 23.06 -4.26 -17.67
CA GLY A 886 23.93 -4.53 -16.52
C GLY A 886 23.46 -3.80 -15.25
N GLN A 887 23.12 -2.52 -15.36
CA GLN A 887 22.58 -1.75 -14.23
C GLN A 887 21.24 -2.29 -13.72
N ARG A 888 20.33 -2.68 -14.62
CA ARG A 888 19.07 -3.32 -14.21
C ARG A 888 19.30 -4.66 -13.53
N GLY A 889 20.25 -5.45 -14.03
CA GLY A 889 20.66 -6.72 -13.43
C GLY A 889 21.22 -6.53 -12.02
N LEU A 890 22.08 -5.52 -11.83
CA LEU A 890 22.61 -5.14 -10.53
C LEU A 890 21.49 -4.76 -9.55
N VAL A 891 20.57 -3.87 -9.95
CA VAL A 891 19.45 -3.43 -9.11
C VAL A 891 18.59 -4.63 -8.70
N LEU A 892 18.20 -5.48 -9.64
CA LEU A 892 17.41 -6.68 -9.35
C LEU A 892 18.12 -7.60 -8.36
N LEU A 893 19.41 -7.87 -8.59
CA LEU A 893 20.22 -8.72 -7.73
C LEU A 893 20.31 -8.16 -6.31
N LEU A 894 20.55 -6.85 -6.18
CA LEU A 894 20.61 -6.18 -4.88
C LEU A 894 19.26 -6.20 -4.16
N PHE A 895 18.15 -6.07 -4.87
CA PHE A 895 16.81 -6.22 -4.27
C PHE A 895 16.65 -7.61 -3.65
N TYR A 896 17.02 -8.68 -4.36
CA TYR A 896 16.97 -10.05 -3.82
C TYR A 896 17.98 -10.30 -2.69
N LEU A 897 19.18 -9.74 -2.79
CA LEU A 897 20.24 -9.93 -1.80
C LEU A 897 20.05 -9.08 -0.55
N LEU A 898 19.37 -7.95 -0.61
CA LEU A 898 19.40 -6.98 0.48
C LEU A 898 18.02 -6.51 0.94
N ILE A 899 17.09 -6.28 -0.01
CA ILE A 899 15.73 -5.83 0.32
C ILE A 899 14.86 -7.01 0.70
N ASP A 900 14.98 -8.15 0.01
CA ASP A 900 14.19 -9.32 0.34
C ASP A 900 14.52 -9.87 1.74
N ARG A 901 13.56 -9.77 2.66
CA ARG A 901 13.64 -10.34 4.01
C ARG A 901 13.28 -11.84 4.05
N GLY A 902 13.03 -12.45 2.89
CA GLY A 902 12.90 -13.89 2.74
C GLY A 902 14.07 -14.63 3.39
N ARG A 903 13.75 -15.69 4.15
CA ARG A 903 14.73 -16.60 4.76
C ARG A 903 14.93 -17.88 3.96
N SER A 904 14.05 -18.12 3.00
CA SER A 904 14.12 -19.26 2.08
C SER A 904 15.47 -19.29 1.35
N PRO A 905 16.00 -20.45 0.94
CA PRO A 905 17.24 -20.52 0.16
C PRO A 905 17.10 -19.72 -1.14
N LEU A 906 18.15 -18.97 -1.49
CA LEU A 906 18.25 -18.22 -2.74
C LEU A 906 19.17 -18.92 -3.72
N LEU A 907 18.64 -19.27 -4.87
CA LEU A 907 19.38 -19.83 -5.99
C LEU A 907 19.68 -18.73 -7.01
N LEU A 908 20.95 -18.53 -7.34
CA LEU A 908 21.39 -17.53 -8.31
C LEU A 908 22.12 -18.22 -9.47
N ASP A 909 21.60 -18.14 -10.69
CA ASP A 909 22.28 -18.71 -11.87
C ASP A 909 22.97 -17.61 -12.67
N GLN A 910 24.31 -17.58 -12.58
CA GLN A 910 25.18 -16.62 -13.26
C GLN A 910 24.72 -15.14 -13.10
N PRO A 911 24.46 -14.67 -11.86
CA PRO A 911 23.98 -13.32 -11.62
C PRO A 911 24.94 -12.22 -12.12
N GLU A 912 26.20 -12.57 -12.40
CA GLU A 912 27.24 -11.67 -12.88
C GLU A 912 27.31 -11.47 -14.41
N GLU A 913 26.54 -12.20 -15.23
CA GLU A 913 26.75 -12.33 -16.70
C GLU A 913 26.68 -10.99 -17.49
N ASN A 914 26.27 -9.88 -16.86
CA ASN A 914 26.26 -8.53 -17.46
C ASN A 914 26.90 -7.44 -16.58
N LEU A 915 27.71 -7.84 -15.59
CA LEU A 915 28.40 -6.94 -14.66
C LEU A 915 29.91 -6.97 -14.90
N ASP A 916 30.57 -5.82 -14.75
CA ASP A 916 32.03 -5.78 -14.75
C ASP A 916 32.60 -6.30 -13.41
N ASN A 917 33.86 -6.74 -13.45
CA ASN A 917 34.51 -7.37 -12.29
C ASN A 917 34.66 -6.44 -11.08
N ASP A 918 34.77 -5.13 -11.30
CA ASP A 918 34.91 -4.15 -10.22
C ASP A 918 33.58 -4.01 -9.47
N THR A 919 32.46 -3.88 -10.20
CA THR A 919 31.11 -3.90 -9.62
C THR A 919 30.82 -5.20 -8.87
N VAL A 920 31.23 -6.36 -9.40
CA VAL A 920 31.05 -7.65 -8.70
C VAL A 920 31.80 -7.66 -7.37
N ALA A 921 33.06 -7.22 -7.34
CA ALA A 921 33.88 -7.25 -6.15
C ALA A 921 33.49 -6.18 -5.11
N SER A 922 33.17 -4.96 -5.54
CA SER A 922 32.92 -3.82 -4.66
C SER A 922 31.46 -3.70 -4.18
N VAL A 923 30.50 -4.25 -4.92
CA VAL A 923 29.06 -4.12 -4.63
C VAL A 923 28.39 -5.46 -4.38
N VAL A 924 28.51 -6.41 -5.31
CA VAL A 924 27.78 -7.70 -5.21
C VAL A 924 28.32 -8.59 -4.09
N VAL A 925 29.64 -8.69 -3.95
CA VAL A 925 30.27 -9.51 -2.89
C VAL A 925 29.86 -9.05 -1.48
N PRO A 926 29.96 -7.75 -1.11
CA PRO A 926 29.45 -7.28 0.18
C PRO A 926 27.96 -7.57 0.38
N ALA A 927 27.14 -7.37 -0.65
CA ALA A 927 25.70 -7.64 -0.60
C ALA A 927 25.41 -9.13 -0.35
N LEU A 928 26.17 -10.00 -1.00
CA LEU A 928 26.06 -11.45 -0.86
C LEU A 928 26.48 -11.90 0.54
N ARG A 929 27.58 -11.36 1.08
CA ARG A 929 28.02 -11.64 2.45
C ARG A 929 26.94 -11.26 3.46
N GLU A 930 26.35 -10.07 3.33
CA GLU A 930 25.26 -9.64 4.21
C GLU A 930 24.01 -10.53 4.08
N ALA A 931 23.67 -10.94 2.86
CA ALA A 931 22.59 -11.87 2.60
C ALA A 931 22.82 -13.26 3.22
N SER A 932 24.04 -13.77 3.15
CA SER A 932 24.41 -15.09 3.67
C SER A 932 24.27 -15.23 5.19
N LYS A 933 24.25 -14.11 5.93
CA LYS A 933 24.03 -14.08 7.39
C LYS A 933 22.58 -14.44 7.78
N ARG A 934 21.62 -14.21 6.87
CA ARG A 934 20.18 -14.36 7.14
C ARG A 934 19.50 -15.49 6.38
N ARG A 935 20.08 -15.96 5.27
CA ARG A 935 19.52 -17.03 4.41
C ARG A 935 20.64 -17.83 3.73
N GLN A 936 20.34 -19.06 3.33
CA GLN A 936 21.24 -19.86 2.51
C GLN A 936 21.29 -19.32 1.07
N ILE A 937 22.48 -19.23 0.49
CA ILE A 937 22.68 -18.76 -0.89
C ILE A 937 23.45 -19.82 -1.65
N ILE A 938 22.92 -20.22 -2.81
CA ILE A 938 23.57 -21.17 -3.71
C ILE A 938 23.69 -20.49 -5.07
N ALA A 939 24.91 -20.11 -5.44
CA ALA A 939 25.15 -19.37 -6.68
C ALA A 939 25.98 -20.20 -7.66
N VAL A 940 25.52 -20.33 -8.89
CA VAL A 940 26.35 -20.79 -10.01
C VAL A 940 27.11 -19.59 -10.54
N THR A 941 28.43 -19.73 -10.63
CA THR A 941 29.30 -18.66 -11.13
C THR A 941 30.51 -19.20 -11.88
N HIS A 942 31.02 -18.35 -12.75
CA HIS A 942 32.31 -18.53 -13.42
C HIS A 942 33.30 -17.44 -13.04
N ASN A 943 32.92 -16.54 -12.13
CA ASN A 943 33.71 -15.39 -11.71
C ASN A 943 34.40 -15.67 -10.38
N ALA A 944 35.73 -15.56 -10.38
CA ALA A 944 36.55 -15.73 -9.18
C ALA A 944 36.22 -14.71 -8.08
N ASN A 945 35.77 -13.50 -8.46
CA ASN A 945 35.35 -12.50 -7.47
C ASN A 945 34.12 -12.97 -6.70
N LEU A 946 33.17 -13.66 -7.33
CA LEU A 946 31.98 -14.13 -6.62
C LEU A 946 32.28 -15.36 -5.74
N ALA A 947 33.07 -16.32 -6.22
CA ALA A 947 33.34 -17.55 -5.48
C ALA A 947 34.48 -17.43 -4.44
N VAL A 948 35.61 -16.78 -4.82
CA VAL A 948 36.83 -16.71 -4.01
C VAL A 948 36.85 -15.42 -3.19
N VAL A 949 36.71 -14.25 -3.83
CA VAL A 949 36.65 -12.96 -3.10
C VAL A 949 35.34 -12.86 -2.30
N GLY A 950 34.26 -13.44 -2.79
CA GLY A 950 33.01 -13.63 -2.06
C GLY A 950 33.11 -14.52 -0.83
N ASP A 951 34.24 -15.21 -0.65
CA ASP A 951 34.57 -16.07 0.49
C ASP A 951 33.55 -17.18 0.73
N ALA A 952 33.22 -17.93 -0.33
CA ALA A 952 32.27 -19.04 -0.25
C ALA A 952 32.65 -20.06 0.83
N ASP A 953 31.68 -20.40 1.68
CA ASP A 953 31.84 -21.42 2.72
C ASP A 953 31.99 -22.82 2.12
N GLN A 954 31.36 -23.06 0.97
CA GLN A 954 31.50 -24.29 0.22
C GLN A 954 31.66 -24.00 -1.27
N VAL A 955 32.67 -24.61 -1.88
CA VAL A 955 32.86 -24.59 -3.33
C VAL A 955 32.51 -25.98 -3.88
N VAL A 956 31.55 -26.03 -4.79
CA VAL A 956 31.07 -27.23 -5.46
C VAL A 956 31.52 -27.21 -6.92
N GLU A 957 32.37 -28.14 -7.32
CA GLU A 957 32.75 -28.35 -8.70
C GLU A 957 31.82 -29.38 -9.36
N CYS A 958 31.16 -28.97 -10.45
CA CYS A 958 30.40 -29.88 -11.32
C CYS A 958 31.24 -30.31 -12.52
N ARG A 959 31.24 -31.61 -12.81
CA ARG A 959 31.87 -32.22 -13.98
C ARG A 959 30.92 -33.21 -14.64
N TYR A 960 30.87 -33.20 -15.96
CA TYR A 960 30.13 -34.14 -16.78
C TYR A 960 31.10 -34.82 -17.74
N GLU A 961 31.40 -36.08 -17.44
CA GLU A 961 32.41 -36.89 -18.14
C GLU A 961 31.84 -38.30 -18.34
N ASN A 962 32.10 -38.91 -19.50
CA ASN A 962 31.64 -40.28 -19.83
C ASN A 962 30.11 -40.50 -19.63
N ASP A 963 29.29 -39.52 -20.00
CA ASP A 963 27.82 -39.53 -19.82
C ASP A 963 27.36 -39.67 -18.35
N SER A 964 28.25 -39.35 -17.40
CA SER A 964 27.97 -39.35 -15.96
C SER A 964 28.28 -37.99 -15.34
N PHE A 965 27.42 -37.56 -14.42
CA PHE A 965 27.58 -36.32 -13.66
C PHE A 965 28.29 -36.57 -12.34
N HIS A 966 29.35 -35.81 -12.10
CA HIS A 966 30.18 -35.89 -10.90
C HIS A 966 30.20 -34.55 -10.18
N VAL A 967 30.08 -34.62 -8.86
CA VAL A 967 30.20 -33.47 -7.97
C VAL A 967 31.34 -33.69 -6.98
N ALA A 968 32.13 -32.64 -6.77
CA ALA A 968 33.11 -32.57 -5.68
C ALA A 968 32.86 -31.28 -4.92
N ALA A 969 32.95 -31.32 -3.58
CA ALA A 969 32.70 -30.14 -2.75
C ALA A 969 33.66 -30.09 -1.57
N GLY A 970 33.95 -28.89 -1.11
CA GLY A 970 34.79 -28.65 0.07
C GLY A 970 35.03 -27.17 0.35
N ALA A 971 35.86 -26.88 1.33
CA ALA A 971 36.24 -25.52 1.71
C ALA A 971 37.36 -25.01 0.79
N ILE A 972 37.43 -23.70 0.53
CA ILE A 972 38.52 -23.13 -0.28
C ILE A 972 39.90 -23.28 0.38
N SER A 973 39.96 -23.48 1.70
CA SER A 973 41.19 -23.78 2.46
C SER A 973 41.79 -25.17 2.16
N GLN A 974 41.02 -26.05 1.51
CA GLN A 974 41.48 -27.38 1.12
C GLN A 974 42.31 -27.33 -0.14
N VAL A 975 43.46 -28.00 -0.13
CA VAL A 975 44.39 -28.04 -1.27
C VAL A 975 43.69 -28.53 -2.55
N GLU A 976 42.87 -29.58 -2.45
CA GLU A 976 42.17 -30.11 -3.62
C GLU A 976 41.10 -29.15 -4.15
N THR A 977 40.30 -28.55 -3.26
CA THR A 977 39.23 -27.61 -3.63
C THR A 977 39.81 -26.32 -4.20
N ALA A 978 40.84 -25.74 -3.57
CA ALA A 978 41.59 -24.61 -4.11
C ALA A 978 42.18 -24.92 -5.49
N GLY A 979 42.76 -26.12 -5.65
CA GLY A 979 43.33 -26.56 -6.92
C GLY A 979 42.28 -26.65 -8.04
N ARG A 980 41.08 -27.16 -7.73
CA ARG A 980 39.92 -27.19 -8.65
C ARG A 980 39.43 -25.78 -8.97
N ALA A 981 39.20 -24.94 -7.96
CA ALA A 981 38.74 -23.56 -8.12
C ALA A 981 39.71 -22.73 -8.99
N VAL A 982 41.01 -22.79 -8.73
CA VAL A 982 42.05 -22.10 -9.53
C VAL A 982 42.08 -22.59 -10.97
N ARG A 983 41.85 -23.89 -11.20
CA ARG A 983 41.79 -24.44 -12.56
C ARG A 983 40.61 -23.91 -13.34
N VAL A 984 39.44 -23.84 -12.70
CA VAL A 984 38.17 -23.46 -13.33
C VAL A 984 38.03 -21.95 -13.48
N LEU A 985 38.33 -21.18 -12.43
CA LEU A 985 38.05 -19.75 -12.35
C LEU A 985 39.23 -18.87 -12.81
N GLU A 986 40.46 -19.36 -12.67
CA GLU A 986 41.68 -18.55 -12.84
C GLU A 986 42.60 -19.05 -13.97
N GLY A 987 42.19 -20.09 -14.71
CA GLY A 987 42.93 -20.60 -15.87
C GLY A 987 44.23 -21.32 -15.53
N THR A 988 44.38 -21.84 -14.30
CA THR A 988 45.51 -22.59 -13.68
C THR A 988 46.47 -21.77 -12.80
N LYS A 989 47.15 -22.48 -11.87
CA LYS A 989 48.10 -21.89 -10.91
C LYS A 989 49.27 -21.14 -11.58
N PRO A 990 49.92 -21.64 -12.65
CA PRO A 990 50.95 -20.87 -13.36
C PRO A 990 50.43 -19.56 -13.96
N ALA A 991 49.19 -19.53 -14.45
CA ALA A 991 48.58 -18.33 -15.00
C ALA A 991 48.30 -17.28 -13.90
N LEU A 992 47.82 -17.72 -12.74
CA LEU A 992 47.60 -16.88 -11.57
C LEU A 992 48.92 -16.29 -11.04
N GLU A 993 49.95 -17.13 -10.86
CA GLU A 993 51.27 -16.70 -10.37
C GLU A 993 51.96 -15.73 -11.33
N ASN A 994 51.83 -15.94 -12.64
CA ASN A 994 52.36 -15.02 -13.66
C ASN A 994 51.67 -13.64 -13.58
N ARG A 995 50.33 -13.62 -13.46
CA ARG A 995 49.57 -12.37 -13.25
C ARG A 995 50.02 -11.67 -11.97
N TYR A 996 50.06 -12.40 -10.85
CA TYR A 996 50.50 -11.86 -9.56
C TYR A 996 51.93 -11.30 -9.64
N GLY A 997 52.86 -12.01 -10.28
CA GLY A 997 54.23 -11.54 -10.49
C GLY A 997 54.32 -10.25 -11.30
N LYS A 998 53.50 -10.09 -12.34
CA LYS A 998 53.42 -8.86 -13.14
C LYS A 998 52.88 -7.67 -12.34
N PHE A 999 51.87 -7.88 -11.50
CA PHE A 999 51.27 -6.82 -10.68
C PHE A 999 52.13 -6.47 -9.45
N ARG A 1000 52.76 -7.45 -8.81
CA ARG A 1000 53.60 -7.25 -7.61
C ARG A 1000 54.82 -6.37 -7.87
N GLY A 1001 55.28 -6.26 -9.12
CA GLY A 1001 56.38 -5.38 -9.51
C GLY A 1001 56.01 -3.90 -9.58
N LEU A 1002 54.73 -3.54 -9.45
CA LEU A 1002 54.28 -2.15 -9.40
C LEU A 1002 54.53 -1.57 -8.00
N PRO A 1003 55.00 -0.32 -7.87
CA PRO A 1003 55.04 0.36 -6.58
C PRO A 1003 53.63 0.41 -5.99
N ALA A 1004 53.50 0.24 -4.67
CA ALA A 1004 52.23 0.43 -3.97
C ALA A 1004 51.73 1.85 -4.28
N GLN A 1005 50.50 1.95 -4.82
CA GLN A 1005 49.83 3.22 -5.13
C GLN A 1005 49.17 3.79 -3.89
#